data_AF-Q8CI96-F1
#
_entry.id   AF-Q8CI96-F1
#
_cell.length_a   1.000
_cell.length_b   1.000
_cell.length_c   1.000
_cell.angle_alpha   90.00
_cell.angle_beta   90.00
_cell.angle_gamma   90.00
#
_symmetry.space_group_name_H-M   'P 1'
#
loop_
_entity.id
_entity.type
_entity.pdbx_description
1 polymer ?
#
loop_
_entity_poly.entity_id
_entity_poly.type
_entity_poly.pdbx_seq_one_letter_code
_entity_poly.pdbx_strand_id
1 'polypeptide(L)'
;MTIEDLPDIPLEGSSLIGRYPFLFTGSDTSVIFSISAAPMPSDCEFSFFDPNDASCQEILFDPKTSVSELFAILRQWVPQVQQNIDIIGNEILKRGCNVNDRDGLTDMTLLHYTCKSGAHGIGDIETAVKFAAQLIDLGADASLRSRWTNMNALHYASYFDVPELIRVILKTSKPKDVDATCSDFNFGTALHIAAHNLCAGAVKTLLELGANPAFRNDKGQIPAEVVPDPVDMPLEMADAAAIAKEIKQMLLDAVPLPCTSAKAVLPNSDHTTSRAMLTSLGLKLGDRVVIAGQKVGTLRFCGTTEFASGQWAGIELDEPEGKNNGSVGRVQYFKCAPKYGIFAPLSKISKLKDGRKTTTHTPSTRATPHARSQKVDVAHFTSRVNSGLTTSKKETASESTLTLPPSEEPKTVAENDAAQPGSMSSSSSSSSLDHKQSYPKKLTTSSGGKKTLSKSPSLPSRASAGLKSSATSAANNSHHEGALHLGERVLVVGQRVGTIKFFGTTNFAPGYWYGIELEKPHGKNDGSVGGVQYFSCSPRYGIFAPPSRVQRLSDSLDTLSEISSNKQNHSYPGFRRSFSTTSASSQKEINRRNAFAKTKTTLRRSWSSSTTAGGLEGTVKLHEGSQVLLTSSNEMATVRYVGPTDFASGIWLGLELRSAKGKNDGAVGDKRYFTCKPNYGVLVRPSRVTYRGISGSKLIDENC
;
A
#
# COMPACT_ATOMS: atom_id res chain seq x y z
N MET A 1 -4.76 -26.54 20.00
CA MET A 1 -5.35 -27.34 21.09
C MET A 1 -6.74 -26.80 21.34
N THR A 2 -7.69 -27.64 21.75
CA THR A 2 -9.03 -27.22 22.19
C THR A 2 -8.96 -26.54 23.56
N ILE A 3 -9.98 -25.76 23.92
CA ILE A 3 -9.96 -24.82 25.05
C ILE A 3 -10.62 -25.40 26.31
N GLU A 4 -10.18 -26.59 26.68
CA GLU A 4 -10.57 -27.30 27.91
C GLU A 4 -9.29 -27.64 28.69
N ASP A 5 -9.38 -27.76 30.03
CA ASP A 5 -8.27 -27.95 30.99
C ASP A 5 -7.30 -26.78 31.22
N LEU A 6 -7.73 -25.73 31.94
CA LEU A 6 -6.88 -24.97 32.87
C LEU A 6 -7.73 -24.26 33.95
N PRO A 7 -7.32 -24.19 35.24
CA PRO A 7 -8.23 -23.82 36.35
C PRO A 7 -8.20 -22.34 36.76
N ASP A 8 -9.28 -21.87 37.39
CA ASP A 8 -9.39 -20.53 37.98
C ASP A 8 -8.43 -20.28 39.16
N ILE A 9 -7.91 -19.06 39.26
CA ILE A 9 -7.15 -18.55 40.42
C ILE A 9 -7.70 -17.15 40.81
N PRO A 10 -8.02 -16.87 42.09
CA PRO A 10 -8.72 -15.64 42.49
C PRO A 10 -7.92 -14.33 42.36
N LEU A 11 -8.63 -13.21 42.29
CA LEU A 11 -8.06 -11.86 42.34
C LEU A 11 -7.66 -11.45 43.77
N GLU A 12 -6.41 -11.05 43.96
CA GLU A 12 -6.04 -9.95 44.86
C GLU A 12 -4.65 -9.38 44.49
N GLY A 13 -4.25 -8.25 45.09
CA GLY A 13 -2.83 -7.83 45.19
C GLY A 13 -2.10 -7.32 43.93
N SER A 14 -2.11 -5.99 43.74
CA SER A 14 -0.96 -5.18 43.25
C SER A 14 0.14 -5.81 42.35
N SER A 15 0.08 -5.57 41.02
CA SER A 15 1.25 -5.19 40.18
C SER A 15 0.83 -4.93 38.71
N LEU A 16 0.95 -3.67 38.25
CA LEU A 16 0.62 -3.26 36.88
C LEU A 16 1.73 -3.62 35.87
N ILE A 17 1.91 -4.92 35.60
CA ILE A 17 2.77 -5.45 34.51
C ILE A 17 2.46 -6.91 34.13
N GLY A 18 1.91 -7.73 35.04
CA GLY A 18 1.91 -9.20 34.90
C GLY A 18 0.66 -9.92 34.36
N ARG A 19 -0.29 -9.25 33.69
CA ARG A 19 -1.64 -9.82 33.40
C ARG A 19 -1.91 -10.35 31.98
N TYR A 20 -0.91 -10.50 31.10
CA TYR A 20 -1.08 -11.07 29.75
C TYR A 20 -0.16 -12.28 29.45
N PRO A 21 -0.39 -13.46 30.06
CA PRO A 21 0.40 -14.66 29.82
C PRO A 21 -0.04 -15.44 28.56
N PHE A 22 -0.16 -14.77 27.40
CA PHE A 22 -0.44 -15.46 26.13
C PHE A 22 0.32 -14.88 24.91
N LEU A 23 1.63 -15.16 24.90
CA LEU A 23 2.39 -15.56 23.71
C LEU A 23 2.17 -14.80 22.39
N PHE A 24 2.64 -13.57 22.33
CA PHE A 24 3.61 -13.20 21.29
C PHE A 24 4.80 -12.48 21.92
N THR A 25 5.98 -13.09 21.88
CA THR A 25 7.24 -12.34 22.03
C THR A 25 7.33 -11.40 20.84
N GLY A 26 7.26 -10.08 21.08
CA GLY A 26 7.10 -9.07 20.05
C GLY A 26 8.08 -9.26 18.89
N SER A 27 7.57 -9.65 17.73
CA SER A 27 8.37 -9.80 16.52
C SER A 27 8.59 -8.43 15.88
N ASP A 28 9.85 -8.12 15.55
CA ASP A 28 10.20 -6.91 14.78
C ASP A 28 9.48 -6.84 13.41
N THR A 29 8.98 -7.98 12.92
CA THR A 29 8.15 -8.09 11.72
C THR A 29 6.68 -7.73 11.99
N SER A 30 6.21 -6.64 11.38
CA SER A 30 4.79 -6.31 11.20
C SER A 30 4.01 -7.46 10.55
N VAL A 31 2.84 -7.77 11.09
CA VAL A 31 1.88 -8.75 10.56
C VAL A 31 0.64 -8.09 9.95
N ILE A 32 -0.10 -8.89 9.18
CA ILE A 32 -1.42 -8.53 8.65
C ILE A 32 -2.41 -9.48 9.32
N PHE A 33 -3.37 -8.93 10.04
CA PHE A 33 -4.37 -9.72 10.78
C PHE A 33 -5.39 -10.41 9.86
N SER A 34 -6.17 -11.33 10.41
CA SER A 34 -7.33 -11.93 9.72
C SER A 34 -8.46 -10.92 9.50
N ILE A 35 -9.37 -11.21 8.57
CA ILE A 35 -10.60 -10.44 8.36
C ILE A 35 -11.68 -10.97 9.31
N SER A 36 -12.03 -10.21 10.35
CA SER A 36 -13.23 -10.46 11.16
C SER A 36 -14.37 -9.51 10.81
N ALA A 37 -15.60 -9.85 11.23
CA ALA A 37 -16.68 -8.88 11.40
C ALA A 37 -16.42 -8.00 12.64
N ALA A 38 -17.16 -6.89 12.78
CA ALA A 38 -17.19 -6.17 14.05
C ALA A 38 -18.15 -6.91 15.01
N PRO A 39 -17.74 -7.21 16.25
CA PRO A 39 -18.62 -7.79 17.25
C PRO A 39 -19.67 -6.75 17.65
N MET A 40 -20.84 -7.22 18.09
CA MET A 40 -21.99 -6.39 18.46
C MET A 40 -22.71 -7.07 19.64
N PRO A 41 -23.24 -6.31 20.63
CA PRO A 41 -24.09 -6.90 21.66
C PRO A 41 -25.36 -7.49 21.03
N SER A 42 -25.84 -8.62 21.57
CA SER A 42 -27.05 -9.31 21.10
C SER A 42 -28.31 -8.45 21.20
N ASP A 43 -28.34 -7.56 22.19
CA ASP A 43 -29.52 -6.82 22.63
C ASP A 43 -29.49 -5.35 22.12
N CYS A 44 -28.59 -5.03 21.18
CA CYS A 44 -28.32 -3.66 20.76
C CYS A 44 -29.39 -3.08 19.81
N GLU A 45 -29.99 -1.94 20.16
CA GLU A 45 -30.90 -1.19 19.26
C GLU A 45 -30.17 -0.46 18.11
N PHE A 46 -28.84 -0.47 18.09
CA PHE A 46 -27.99 0.29 17.16
C PHE A 46 -27.25 -0.63 16.17
N SER A 47 -27.02 -0.14 14.95
CA SER A 47 -26.42 -0.93 13.87
C SER A 47 -24.88 -0.89 13.82
N PHE A 48 -24.30 -0.11 14.74
CA PHE A 48 -22.89 0.24 14.82
C PHE A 48 -22.39 0.10 16.26
N PHE A 49 -21.09 -0.08 16.42
CA PHE A 49 -20.45 -0.21 17.73
C PHE A 49 -20.30 1.18 18.36
N ASP A 50 -20.69 1.33 19.63
CA ASP A 50 -20.55 2.60 20.36
C ASP A 50 -19.63 2.39 21.58
N PRO A 51 -18.36 2.81 21.55
CA PRO A 51 -17.44 2.68 22.69
C PRO A 51 -17.88 3.41 23.98
N ASN A 52 -18.95 4.21 23.94
CA ASN A 52 -19.55 4.86 25.09
C ASN A 52 -20.69 4.03 25.73
N ASP A 53 -21.23 3.02 25.03
CA ASP A 53 -22.25 2.11 25.55
C ASP A 53 -21.63 1.01 26.44
N ALA A 54 -22.30 0.68 27.55
CA ALA A 54 -21.79 -0.29 28.52
C ALA A 54 -21.63 -1.70 27.92
N SER A 55 -22.62 -2.18 27.18
CA SER A 55 -22.57 -3.49 26.51
C SER A 55 -21.53 -3.56 25.39
N CYS A 56 -21.25 -2.44 24.73
CA CYS A 56 -20.12 -2.35 23.79
C CYS A 56 -18.76 -2.29 24.53
N GLN A 57 -18.67 -1.61 25.68
CA GLN A 57 -17.45 -1.58 26.51
C GLN A 57 -17.09 -2.97 27.05
N GLU A 58 -18.07 -3.77 27.48
CA GLU A 58 -17.85 -5.17 27.87
C GLU A 58 -17.15 -5.97 26.75
N ILE A 59 -17.62 -5.82 25.50
CA ILE A 59 -16.98 -6.44 24.33
C ILE A 59 -15.59 -5.85 24.03
N LEU A 60 -15.43 -4.53 24.13
CA LEU A 60 -14.15 -3.85 23.83
C LEU A 60 -13.02 -4.32 24.76
N PHE A 61 -13.35 -4.49 26.04
CA PHE A 61 -12.39 -4.85 27.09
C PHE A 61 -12.30 -6.34 27.40
N ASP A 62 -13.17 -7.20 26.85
CA ASP A 62 -13.03 -8.67 26.94
C ASP A 62 -11.69 -9.13 26.29
N PRO A 63 -10.80 -9.82 27.03
CA PRO A 63 -9.59 -10.42 26.46
C PRO A 63 -9.84 -11.40 25.31
N LYS A 64 -11.05 -11.96 25.18
CA LYS A 64 -11.45 -12.86 24.08
C LYS A 64 -11.68 -12.12 22.76
N THR A 65 -12.05 -10.84 22.80
CA THR A 65 -12.24 -10.02 21.59
C THR A 65 -10.90 -9.86 20.87
N SER A 66 -10.82 -10.37 19.64
CA SER A 66 -9.57 -10.47 18.89
C SER A 66 -9.15 -9.12 18.30
N VAL A 67 -7.84 -8.95 18.03
CA VAL A 67 -7.33 -7.76 17.35
C VAL A 67 -7.96 -7.56 15.96
N SER A 68 -8.34 -8.65 15.27
CA SER A 68 -9.09 -8.58 14.00
C SER A 68 -10.49 -7.97 14.16
N GLU A 69 -11.16 -8.22 15.29
CA GLU A 69 -12.46 -7.66 15.65
C GLU A 69 -12.36 -6.18 16.06
N LEU A 70 -11.29 -5.80 16.77
CA LEU A 70 -11.00 -4.40 17.09
C LEU A 70 -10.71 -3.56 15.83
N PHE A 71 -9.89 -4.08 14.91
CA PHE A 71 -9.73 -3.48 13.59
C PHE A 71 -11.07 -3.41 12.83
N ALA A 72 -11.93 -4.42 12.95
CA ALA A 72 -13.24 -4.40 12.33
C ALA A 72 -14.19 -3.33 12.92
N ILE A 73 -14.05 -2.97 14.19
CA ILE A 73 -14.70 -1.80 14.79
C ILE A 73 -14.13 -0.52 14.14
N LEU A 74 -12.82 -0.32 14.10
CA LEU A 74 -12.17 0.88 13.51
C LEU A 74 -12.54 1.17 12.04
N ARG A 75 -12.95 0.15 11.28
CA ARG A 75 -13.48 0.31 9.92
C ARG A 75 -14.79 1.10 9.89
N GLN A 76 -15.64 1.01 10.91
CA GLN A 76 -16.94 1.69 10.95
C GLN A 76 -16.78 3.22 10.90
N TRP A 77 -17.43 3.85 9.92
CA TRP A 77 -17.40 5.30 9.73
C TRP A 77 -18.56 5.97 10.46
N VAL A 78 -18.51 5.90 11.79
CA VAL A 78 -19.48 6.52 12.70
C VAL A 78 -18.73 7.35 13.75
N PRO A 79 -19.26 8.52 14.19
CA PRO A 79 -18.55 9.40 15.11
C PRO A 79 -18.08 8.72 16.41
N GLN A 80 -18.94 7.87 16.97
CA GLN A 80 -18.71 7.12 18.21
C GLN A 80 -17.39 6.34 18.20
N VAL A 81 -17.06 5.71 17.07
CA VAL A 81 -15.82 4.94 16.87
C VAL A 81 -14.63 5.85 16.57
N GLN A 82 -14.84 6.87 15.74
CA GLN A 82 -13.75 7.72 15.25
C GLN A 82 -13.29 8.74 16.31
N GLN A 83 -14.16 9.14 17.24
CA GLN A 83 -13.80 9.98 18.39
C GLN A 83 -13.02 9.18 19.45
N ASN A 84 -13.37 7.90 19.66
CA ASN A 84 -12.72 6.99 20.61
C ASN A 84 -11.57 6.17 19.98
N ILE A 85 -10.87 6.74 18.99
CA ILE A 85 -9.77 6.10 18.27
C ILE A 85 -8.61 5.69 19.19
N ASP A 86 -8.33 6.48 20.22
CA ASP A 86 -7.27 6.21 21.18
C ASP A 86 -7.66 5.08 22.15
N ILE A 87 -8.91 4.99 22.60
CA ILE A 87 -9.39 3.89 23.46
C ILE A 87 -9.24 2.55 22.73
N ILE A 88 -9.80 2.46 21.52
CA ILE A 88 -9.76 1.21 20.72
C ILE A 88 -8.31 0.89 20.30
N GLY A 89 -7.55 1.91 19.88
CA GLY A 89 -6.16 1.75 19.47
C GLY A 89 -5.22 1.34 20.61
N ASN A 90 -5.43 1.85 21.83
CA ASN A 90 -4.67 1.41 23.00
C ASN A 90 -5.05 -0.02 23.41
N GLU A 91 -6.32 -0.45 23.30
CA GLU A 91 -6.71 -1.85 23.52
C GLU A 91 -6.11 -2.82 22.49
N ILE A 92 -5.85 -2.36 21.25
CA ILE A 92 -5.10 -3.11 20.24
C ILE A 92 -3.62 -3.26 20.65
N LEU A 93 -2.94 -2.15 20.97
CA LEU A 93 -1.53 -2.16 21.39
C LEU A 93 -1.30 -3.00 22.66
N LYS A 94 -2.20 -2.87 23.66
CA LYS A 94 -2.19 -3.60 24.92
C LYS A 94 -2.33 -5.12 24.75
N ARG A 95 -2.97 -5.60 23.68
CA ARG A 95 -3.03 -7.03 23.28
C ARG A 95 -1.72 -7.53 22.62
N GLY A 96 -0.64 -6.75 22.62
CA GLY A 96 0.68 -7.14 22.09
C GLY A 96 0.85 -6.88 20.58
N CYS A 97 -0.05 -6.11 19.97
CA CYS A 97 0.02 -5.71 18.58
C CYS A 97 1.24 -4.81 18.33
N ASN A 98 2.02 -5.08 17.27
CA ASN A 98 3.07 -4.17 16.82
C ASN A 98 2.41 -2.92 16.21
N VAL A 99 2.97 -1.74 16.47
CA VAL A 99 2.41 -0.44 16.03
C VAL A 99 2.23 -0.34 14.50
N ASN A 100 2.99 -1.15 13.74
CA ASN A 100 2.97 -1.24 12.29
C ASN A 100 2.14 -2.43 11.74
N ASP A 101 1.40 -3.14 12.58
CA ASP A 101 0.47 -4.18 12.13
C ASP A 101 -0.74 -3.61 11.41
N ARG A 102 -1.38 -4.45 10.58
CA ARG A 102 -2.38 -4.02 9.60
C ARG A 102 -3.66 -4.84 9.65
N ASP A 103 -4.80 -4.16 9.50
CA ASP A 103 -6.12 -4.81 9.33
C ASP A 103 -6.12 -5.71 8.09
N GLY A 104 -6.59 -6.95 8.25
CA GLY A 104 -6.65 -7.93 7.17
C GLY A 104 -7.44 -7.47 5.95
N LEU A 105 -8.49 -6.67 6.17
CA LEU A 105 -9.32 -6.17 5.07
C LEU A 105 -8.63 -5.03 4.35
N THR A 106 -8.35 -3.91 5.01
CA THR A 106 -7.88 -2.65 4.40
C THR A 106 -6.35 -2.55 4.19
N ASP A 107 -5.56 -3.38 4.89
CA ASP A 107 -4.09 -3.25 5.01
C ASP A 107 -3.63 -1.90 5.63
N MET A 108 -4.52 -1.22 6.35
CA MET A 108 -4.24 0.02 7.08
C MET A 108 -3.66 -0.28 8.48
N THR A 109 -2.62 0.47 8.87
CA THR A 109 -2.10 0.47 10.26
C THR A 109 -2.95 1.37 11.16
N LEU A 110 -2.75 1.31 12.48
CA LEU A 110 -3.38 2.23 13.44
C LEU A 110 -3.21 3.70 13.01
N LEU A 111 -2.00 4.13 12.61
CA LEU A 111 -1.73 5.51 12.19
C LEU A 111 -2.61 5.94 11.00
N HIS A 112 -2.92 5.04 10.07
CA HIS A 112 -3.84 5.32 8.96
C HIS A 112 -5.28 5.51 9.44
N TYR A 113 -5.73 4.74 10.44
CA TYR A 113 -7.02 4.93 11.10
C TYR A 113 -7.07 6.24 11.91
N THR A 114 -5.97 6.63 12.54
CA THR A 114 -5.85 7.92 13.24
C THR A 114 -5.95 9.10 12.28
N CYS A 115 -5.36 9.01 11.07
CA CYS A 115 -5.54 10.01 10.01
C CYS A 115 -7.01 10.15 9.55
N LYS A 116 -7.75 9.04 9.51
CA LYS A 116 -9.18 9.00 9.24
C LYS A 116 -10.01 9.58 10.40
N SER A 117 -9.55 9.37 11.64
CA SER A 117 -10.19 9.83 12.88
C SER A 117 -9.95 11.32 13.19
N GLY A 118 -9.07 12.01 12.47
CA GLY A 118 -8.93 13.47 12.56
C GLY A 118 -9.97 14.25 11.73
N ALA A 119 -10.87 13.58 11.00
CA ALA A 119 -11.77 14.25 10.06
C ALA A 119 -12.86 15.08 10.77
N HIS A 120 -12.92 16.37 10.41
CA HIS A 120 -13.95 17.31 10.87
C HIS A 120 -15.37 16.75 10.76
N GLY A 121 -16.16 16.91 11.84
CA GLY A 121 -17.57 16.49 11.90
C GLY A 121 -17.81 14.99 12.04
N ILE A 122 -16.75 14.16 12.10
CA ILE A 122 -16.85 12.73 12.34
C ILE A 122 -16.01 12.31 13.56
N GLY A 123 -14.69 12.52 13.50
CA GLY A 123 -13.80 12.15 14.60
C GLY A 123 -13.51 13.31 15.56
N ASP A 124 -12.43 13.19 16.33
CA ASP A 124 -11.89 14.27 17.17
C ASP A 124 -10.42 14.55 16.83
N ILE A 125 -10.11 15.84 16.64
CA ILE A 125 -8.80 16.28 16.15
C ILE A 125 -7.77 16.19 17.26
N GLU A 126 -8.09 16.63 18.48
CA GLU A 126 -7.13 16.64 19.59
C GLU A 126 -6.72 15.22 20.00
N THR A 127 -7.70 14.32 20.12
CA THR A 127 -7.50 12.90 20.41
C THR A 127 -6.71 12.21 19.30
N ALA A 128 -7.06 12.45 18.02
CA ALA A 128 -6.32 11.88 16.90
C ALA A 128 -4.87 12.41 16.85
N VAL A 129 -4.63 13.70 17.08
CA VAL A 129 -3.30 14.32 17.10
C VAL A 129 -2.43 13.75 18.22
N LYS A 130 -2.98 13.66 19.43
CA LYS A 130 -2.33 13.06 20.59
C LYS A 130 -1.98 11.58 20.35
N PHE A 131 -2.92 10.80 19.81
CA PHE A 131 -2.70 9.38 19.55
C PHE A 131 -1.74 9.14 18.37
N ALA A 132 -1.76 9.99 17.33
CA ALA A 132 -0.79 9.91 16.24
C ALA A 132 0.64 10.20 16.72
N ALA A 133 0.83 11.15 17.63
CA ALA A 133 2.13 11.39 18.27
C ALA A 133 2.58 10.15 19.08
N GLN A 134 1.71 9.58 19.92
CA GLN A 134 1.99 8.36 20.67
C GLN A 134 2.38 7.18 19.75
N LEU A 135 1.69 6.98 18.62
CA LEU A 135 2.02 5.94 17.65
C LEU A 135 3.39 6.18 16.99
N ILE A 136 3.73 7.43 16.65
CA ILE A 136 5.03 7.79 16.07
C ILE A 136 6.17 7.58 17.08
N ASP A 137 5.97 7.97 18.34
CA ASP A 137 6.94 7.74 19.43
C ASP A 137 7.14 6.24 19.73
N LEU A 138 6.13 5.41 19.46
CA LEU A 138 6.20 3.93 19.48
C LEU A 138 6.80 3.31 18.20
N GLY A 139 7.17 4.12 17.19
CA GLY A 139 7.83 3.65 15.97
C GLY A 139 6.92 3.40 14.76
N ALA A 140 5.76 4.06 14.66
CA ALA A 140 4.89 3.97 13.49
C ALA A 140 5.55 4.51 12.21
N ASP A 141 5.66 3.67 11.18
CA ASP A 141 6.21 4.01 9.87
C ASP A 141 5.15 4.69 8.99
N ALA A 142 5.23 6.01 8.92
CA ALA A 142 4.37 6.85 8.07
C ALA A 142 4.58 6.62 6.55
N SER A 143 5.56 5.83 6.12
CA SER A 143 5.78 5.46 4.71
C SER A 143 5.01 4.21 4.25
N LEU A 144 4.49 3.41 5.19
CA LEU A 144 3.59 2.27 4.92
C LEU A 144 2.32 2.74 4.20
N ARG A 145 1.68 1.85 3.43
CA ARG A 145 0.55 2.18 2.54
C ARG A 145 -0.58 1.17 2.64
N SER A 146 -1.82 1.65 2.53
CA SER A 146 -3.00 0.79 2.43
C SER A 146 -3.05 0.06 1.08
N ARG A 147 -3.74 -1.09 1.03
CA ARG A 147 -3.81 -1.95 -0.16
C ARG A 147 -4.80 -1.47 -1.23
N TRP A 148 -5.79 -0.67 -0.83
CA TRP A 148 -6.94 -0.30 -1.68
C TRP A 148 -6.88 1.10 -2.29
N THR A 149 -6.01 1.97 -1.76
CA THR A 149 -5.78 3.31 -2.31
C THR A 149 -4.30 3.61 -2.54
N ASN A 150 -3.39 2.71 -2.13
CA ASN A 150 -1.94 2.89 -2.14
C ASN A 150 -1.48 4.19 -1.44
N MET A 151 -2.30 4.74 -0.54
CA MET A 151 -2.05 5.96 0.24
C MET A 151 -1.33 5.61 1.55
N ASN A 152 -0.38 6.46 1.95
CA ASN A 152 0.21 6.42 3.28
C ASN A 152 -0.50 7.37 4.26
N ALA A 153 -0.08 7.40 5.52
CA ALA A 153 -0.63 8.27 6.56
C ALA A 153 -0.75 9.75 6.12
N LEU A 154 0.30 10.32 5.51
CA LEU A 154 0.29 11.70 5.00
C LEU A 154 -0.82 11.92 3.96
N HIS A 155 -0.93 11.05 2.96
CA HIS A 155 -1.98 11.13 1.95
C HIS A 155 -3.39 11.06 2.58
N TYR A 156 -3.58 10.27 3.64
CA TYR A 156 -4.86 10.22 4.36
C TYR A 156 -5.13 11.49 5.18
N ALA A 157 -4.15 12.04 5.90
CA ALA A 157 -4.32 13.30 6.64
C ALA A 157 -4.60 14.49 5.70
N SER A 158 -3.95 14.54 4.53
CA SER A 158 -4.22 15.52 3.48
C SER A 158 -5.54 15.27 2.73
N TYR A 159 -6.01 14.02 2.65
CA TYR A 159 -7.35 13.71 2.16
C TYR A 159 -8.44 14.15 3.16
N PHE A 160 -8.24 13.97 4.46
CA PHE A 160 -9.25 14.28 5.49
C PHE A 160 -9.24 15.75 5.97
N ASP A 161 -8.39 16.59 5.38
CA ASP A 161 -8.17 17.99 5.73
C ASP A 161 -7.83 18.21 7.22
N VAL A 162 -6.75 17.56 7.67
CA VAL A 162 -6.27 17.60 9.07
C VAL A 162 -4.86 18.20 9.16
N PRO A 163 -4.72 19.54 9.15
CA PRO A 163 -3.44 20.26 9.25
C PRO A 163 -2.52 19.78 10.36
N GLU A 164 -3.09 19.50 11.53
CA GLU A 164 -2.38 19.16 12.75
C GLU A 164 -1.71 17.78 12.63
N LEU A 165 -2.40 16.82 12.03
CA LEU A 165 -1.85 15.50 11.73
C LEU A 165 -0.79 15.56 10.62
N ILE A 166 -0.95 16.41 9.61
CA ILE A 166 0.09 16.64 8.59
C ILE A 166 1.38 17.14 9.25
N ARG A 167 1.28 18.09 10.20
CA ARG A 167 2.44 18.60 10.96
C ARG A 167 3.06 17.52 11.86
N VAL A 168 2.26 16.71 12.56
CA VAL A 168 2.75 15.60 13.40
C VAL A 168 3.48 14.53 12.57
N ILE A 169 2.91 14.11 11.44
CA ILE A 169 3.49 13.09 10.56
C ILE A 169 4.80 13.58 9.92
N LEU A 170 4.85 14.83 9.45
CA LEU A 170 6.04 15.38 8.80
C LEU A 170 7.16 15.77 9.78
N LYS A 171 6.87 15.91 11.09
CA LYS A 171 7.88 16.22 12.12
C LYS A 171 8.97 15.15 12.25
N THR A 172 8.67 13.89 11.98
CA THR A 172 9.62 12.75 12.04
C THR A 172 9.95 12.15 10.67
N SER A 173 9.24 12.56 9.62
CA SER A 173 9.50 12.13 8.24
C SER A 173 10.75 12.81 7.65
N LYS A 174 11.28 12.29 6.54
CA LYS A 174 12.38 12.95 5.82
C LYS A 174 11.81 14.07 4.94
N PRO A 175 12.56 15.14 4.65
CA PRO A 175 12.08 16.26 3.82
C PRO A 175 11.62 15.90 2.39
N LYS A 176 11.89 14.69 1.90
CA LYS A 176 11.41 14.21 0.59
C LYS A 176 10.05 13.50 0.66
N ASP A 177 9.58 13.17 1.86
CA ASP A 177 8.38 12.35 2.06
C ASP A 177 7.10 13.20 1.95
N VAL A 178 7.23 14.54 1.96
CA VAL A 178 6.13 15.50 1.68
C VAL A 178 5.61 15.38 0.23
N ASP A 179 6.52 15.14 -0.71
CA ASP A 179 6.23 14.88 -2.14
C ASP A 179 6.08 13.37 -2.41
N ALA A 180 5.74 12.57 -1.41
CA ALA A 180 5.35 11.18 -1.64
C ALA A 180 4.11 11.13 -2.56
N THR A 181 4.15 10.23 -3.55
CA THR A 181 3.09 10.04 -4.55
C THR A 181 2.26 8.78 -4.29
N CYS A 182 1.06 8.64 -4.85
CA CYS A 182 0.27 7.40 -4.82
C CYS A 182 -0.35 7.05 -6.18
N SER A 183 -0.36 5.76 -6.56
CA SER A 183 -0.81 5.32 -7.90
C SER A 183 -2.24 5.71 -8.22
N ASP A 184 -3.11 5.63 -7.23
CA ASP A 184 -4.55 5.72 -7.38
C ASP A 184 -5.00 7.17 -7.60
N PHE A 185 -4.14 8.14 -7.26
CA PHE A 185 -4.26 9.53 -7.65
C PHE A 185 -3.31 9.91 -8.82
N ASN A 186 -3.12 8.98 -9.77
CA ASN A 186 -2.23 9.13 -10.94
C ASN A 186 -0.79 9.52 -10.58
N PHE A 187 -0.22 8.95 -9.51
CA PHE A 187 1.07 9.35 -8.96
C PHE A 187 1.18 10.85 -8.61
N GLY A 188 0.05 11.50 -8.32
CA GLY A 188 0.00 12.78 -7.64
C GLY A 188 0.44 12.66 -6.17
N THR A 189 0.93 13.77 -5.64
CA THR A 189 1.39 13.91 -4.24
C THR A 189 0.23 14.18 -3.27
N ALA A 190 0.51 14.21 -1.97
CA ALA A 190 -0.42 14.68 -0.94
C ALA A 190 -1.05 16.05 -1.28
N LEU A 191 -0.27 16.97 -1.89
CA LEU A 191 -0.74 18.28 -2.34
C LEU A 191 -1.74 18.20 -3.50
N HIS A 192 -1.60 17.24 -4.42
CA HIS A 192 -2.59 16.98 -5.46
C HIS A 192 -3.91 16.46 -4.88
N ILE A 193 -3.84 15.58 -3.88
CA ILE A 193 -5.05 15.06 -3.20
C ILE A 193 -5.78 16.20 -2.48
N ALA A 194 -5.05 17.02 -1.72
CA ALA A 194 -5.63 18.14 -0.99
C ALA A 194 -6.29 19.16 -1.94
N ALA A 195 -5.60 19.51 -3.04
CA ALA A 195 -6.11 20.42 -4.07
C ALA A 195 -7.40 19.91 -4.74
N HIS A 196 -7.44 18.62 -5.13
CA HIS A 196 -8.61 18.01 -5.76
C HIS A 196 -9.80 17.86 -4.82
N ASN A 197 -9.56 17.58 -3.53
CA ASN A 197 -10.60 17.34 -2.53
C ASN A 197 -10.96 18.61 -1.73
N LEU A 198 -10.57 19.79 -2.24
CA LEU A 198 -10.86 21.11 -1.67
C LEU A 198 -10.42 21.30 -0.20
N CYS A 199 -9.32 20.65 0.17
CA CYS A 199 -8.80 20.61 1.54
C CYS A 199 -7.88 21.82 1.78
N ALA A 200 -8.47 23.00 2.04
CA ALA A 200 -7.74 24.27 2.10
C ALA A 200 -6.69 24.29 3.23
N GLY A 201 -7.01 23.72 4.39
CA GLY A 201 -6.09 23.65 5.53
C GLY A 201 -4.86 22.78 5.23
N ALA A 202 -5.09 21.64 4.58
CA ALA A 202 -4.05 20.72 4.12
C ALA A 202 -3.20 21.33 3.00
N VAL A 203 -3.79 21.99 2.01
CA VAL A 203 -3.03 22.70 0.95
C VAL A 203 -2.08 23.72 1.57
N LYS A 204 -2.60 24.62 2.41
CA LYS A 204 -1.80 25.64 3.09
C LYS A 204 -0.67 25.02 3.92
N THR A 205 -0.99 24.02 4.73
CA THR A 205 -0.02 23.36 5.62
C THR A 205 1.04 22.56 4.87
N LEU A 206 0.70 21.95 3.74
CA LEU A 206 1.68 21.26 2.88
C LEU A 206 2.64 22.26 2.23
N LEU A 207 2.15 23.41 1.75
CA LEU A 207 2.99 24.47 1.20
C LEU A 207 3.93 25.07 2.27
N GLU A 208 3.43 25.34 3.48
CA GLU A 208 4.24 25.77 4.63
C GLU A 208 5.35 24.75 4.99
N LEU A 209 5.13 23.46 4.73
CA LEU A 209 6.08 22.37 4.99
C LEU A 209 6.91 21.98 3.75
N GLY A 210 6.87 22.78 2.68
CA GLY A 210 7.74 22.63 1.51
C GLY A 210 7.29 21.62 0.45
N ALA A 211 6.00 21.25 0.42
CA ALA A 211 5.43 20.48 -0.69
C ALA A 211 5.56 21.26 -2.02
N ASN A 212 5.89 20.58 -3.11
CA ASN A 212 6.20 21.24 -4.37
C ASN A 212 4.94 21.55 -5.22
N PRO A 213 4.54 22.83 -5.40
CA PRO A 213 3.37 23.21 -6.18
C PRO A 213 3.56 23.07 -7.70
N ALA A 214 4.80 22.86 -8.17
CA ALA A 214 5.14 22.58 -9.57
C ALA A 214 5.38 21.09 -9.86
N PHE A 215 5.18 20.19 -8.88
CA PHE A 215 5.28 18.75 -9.08
C PHE A 215 4.23 18.28 -10.10
N ARG A 216 4.62 17.49 -11.11
CA ARG A 216 3.70 16.93 -12.11
C ARG A 216 3.37 15.46 -11.82
N ASN A 217 2.09 15.11 -11.88
CA ASN A 217 1.61 13.71 -11.80
C ASN A 217 1.81 12.95 -13.14
N ASP A 218 1.40 11.67 -13.24
CA ASP A 218 1.54 10.86 -14.47
C ASP A 218 0.72 11.39 -15.67
N LYS A 219 -0.29 12.24 -15.43
CA LYS A 219 -1.02 12.97 -16.49
C LYS A 219 -0.30 14.25 -16.93
N GLY A 220 0.85 14.57 -16.33
CA GLY A 220 1.60 15.80 -16.53
C GLY A 220 1.02 17.02 -15.80
N GLN A 221 -0.04 16.86 -14.99
CA GLN A 221 -0.74 17.95 -14.33
C GLN A 221 -0.05 18.36 -13.02
N ILE A 222 -0.08 19.66 -12.68
CA ILE A 222 0.32 20.19 -11.36
C ILE A 222 -0.88 20.28 -10.39
N PRO A 223 -0.69 20.46 -9.07
CA PRO A 223 -1.76 20.62 -8.09
C PRO A 223 -2.84 21.65 -8.48
N ALA A 224 -2.45 22.81 -9.03
CA ALA A 224 -3.39 23.86 -9.46
C ALA A 224 -4.29 23.44 -10.64
N GLU A 225 -3.88 22.43 -11.42
CA GLU A 225 -4.60 21.89 -12.58
C GLU A 225 -5.51 20.69 -12.22
N VAL A 226 -5.47 20.20 -10.98
CA VAL A 226 -6.39 19.17 -10.47
C VAL A 226 -7.45 19.72 -9.50
N VAL A 227 -7.43 21.03 -9.22
CA VAL A 227 -8.53 21.72 -8.52
C VAL A 227 -9.77 21.71 -9.42
N PRO A 228 -10.93 21.21 -8.95
CA PRO A 228 -12.18 21.25 -9.71
C PRO A 228 -12.55 22.69 -10.10
N ASP A 229 -12.98 22.91 -11.35
CA ASP A 229 -13.28 24.26 -11.79
C ASP A 229 -14.60 24.78 -11.20
N PRO A 230 -14.64 26.00 -10.63
CA PRO A 230 -15.86 26.62 -10.13
C PRO A 230 -17.02 26.67 -11.14
N VAL A 231 -16.74 26.69 -12.44
CA VAL A 231 -17.78 26.75 -13.50
C VAL A 231 -18.48 25.40 -13.70
N ASP A 232 -17.83 24.28 -13.37
CA ASP A 232 -18.40 22.92 -13.46
C ASP A 232 -19.15 22.50 -12.17
N MET A 233 -19.22 23.37 -11.15
CA MET A 233 -19.91 23.09 -9.89
C MET A 233 -21.41 23.44 -9.96
N PRO A 234 -22.30 22.63 -9.35
CA PRO A 234 -23.69 23.01 -9.13
C PRO A 234 -23.81 24.31 -8.30
N LEU A 235 -24.84 25.12 -8.57
CA LEU A 235 -25.06 26.39 -7.86
C LEU A 235 -25.25 26.23 -6.34
N GLU A 236 -25.73 25.07 -5.89
CA GLU A 236 -25.82 24.69 -4.47
C GLU A 236 -24.45 24.50 -3.78
N MET A 237 -23.36 24.44 -4.54
CA MET A 237 -21.98 24.27 -4.04
C MET A 237 -21.18 25.59 -4.05
N ALA A 238 -21.84 26.74 -3.92
CA ALA A 238 -21.20 28.07 -3.99
C ALA A 238 -20.00 28.24 -3.04
N ASP A 239 -20.08 27.73 -1.80
CA ASP A 239 -18.98 27.77 -0.84
C ASP A 239 -17.78 26.95 -1.32
N ALA A 240 -18.02 25.74 -1.87
CA ALA A 240 -16.98 24.89 -2.43
C ALA A 240 -16.35 25.51 -3.70
N ALA A 241 -17.12 26.25 -4.49
CA ALA A 241 -16.63 27.01 -5.64
C ALA A 241 -15.74 28.20 -5.22
N ALA A 242 -16.07 28.86 -4.10
CA ALA A 242 -15.21 29.88 -3.49
C ALA A 242 -13.89 29.28 -2.95
N ILE A 243 -13.97 28.17 -2.21
CA ILE A 243 -12.80 27.43 -1.71
C ILE A 243 -11.91 26.93 -2.87
N ALA A 244 -12.49 26.44 -3.97
CA ALA A 244 -11.75 26.04 -5.16
C ALA A 244 -10.98 27.21 -5.78
N LYS A 245 -11.60 28.40 -5.85
CA LYS A 245 -10.93 29.62 -6.31
C LYS A 245 -9.76 30.02 -5.39
N GLU A 246 -9.96 29.98 -4.07
CA GLU A 246 -8.91 30.27 -3.09
C GLU A 246 -7.72 29.30 -3.20
N ILE A 247 -7.99 27.99 -3.22
CA ILE A 247 -6.97 26.95 -3.37
C ILE A 247 -6.20 27.09 -4.69
N LYS A 248 -6.90 27.35 -5.81
CA LYS A 248 -6.27 27.53 -7.13
C LYS A 248 -5.37 28.77 -7.14
N GLN A 249 -5.78 29.86 -6.50
CA GLN A 249 -4.95 31.06 -6.33
C GLN A 249 -3.71 30.76 -5.46
N MET A 250 -3.90 30.19 -4.26
CA MET A 250 -2.83 29.85 -3.33
C MET A 250 -1.76 28.92 -3.94
N LEU A 251 -2.18 27.96 -4.76
CA LEU A 251 -1.27 27.05 -5.47
C LEU A 251 -0.52 27.75 -6.61
N LEU A 252 -1.15 28.67 -7.35
CA LEU A 252 -0.50 29.44 -8.41
C LEU A 252 0.51 30.44 -7.85
N ASP A 253 0.17 31.14 -6.75
CA ASP A 253 1.08 32.08 -6.08
C ASP A 253 2.30 31.40 -5.47
N ALA A 254 2.20 30.10 -5.16
CA ALA A 254 3.31 29.28 -4.68
C ALA A 254 4.23 28.73 -5.79
N VAL A 255 3.80 28.73 -7.07
CA VAL A 255 4.66 28.28 -8.18
C VAL A 255 5.76 29.33 -8.45
N PRO A 256 7.05 28.96 -8.44
CA PRO A 256 8.13 29.90 -8.75
C PRO A 256 7.98 30.48 -10.17
N LEU A 257 7.85 31.81 -10.25
CA LEU A 257 7.67 32.51 -11.52
C LEU A 257 8.86 32.26 -12.48
N PRO A 258 8.63 31.81 -13.73
CA PRO A 258 9.70 31.62 -14.70
C PRO A 258 10.18 32.99 -15.23
N CYS A 259 11.33 33.47 -14.72
CA CYS A 259 11.92 34.76 -15.08
C CYS A 259 12.34 34.85 -16.56
N THR A 260 11.41 35.21 -17.45
CA THR A 260 11.72 35.58 -18.83
C THR A 260 12.24 37.02 -18.94
N SER A 261 13.30 37.21 -19.73
CA SER A 261 13.83 38.52 -20.16
C SER A 261 14.57 39.40 -19.13
N ALA A 262 15.70 38.92 -18.63
CA ALA A 262 16.86 39.78 -18.32
C ALA A 262 18.18 39.07 -18.68
N LYS A 263 19.12 39.78 -19.32
CA LYS A 263 20.49 39.27 -19.57
C LYS A 263 21.33 39.42 -18.29
N ALA A 264 21.11 38.56 -17.30
CA ALA A 264 21.86 38.55 -16.06
C ALA A 264 22.23 37.12 -15.62
N VAL A 265 23.32 37.02 -14.85
CA VAL A 265 23.86 35.77 -14.29
C VAL A 265 22.83 35.07 -13.41
N LEU A 266 22.74 33.73 -13.51
CA LEU A 266 21.87 32.87 -12.70
C LEU A 266 21.93 33.21 -11.20
N PRO A 267 20.82 33.67 -10.58
CA PRO A 267 20.73 33.79 -9.13
C PRO A 267 20.66 32.40 -8.48
N ASN A 268 21.52 32.14 -7.48
CA ASN A 268 21.57 30.85 -6.79
C ASN A 268 20.40 30.72 -5.79
N SER A 269 19.35 29.94 -6.08
CA SER A 269 18.19 29.79 -5.17
C SER A 269 17.68 28.37 -4.86
N ASP A 270 18.43 27.29 -5.19
CA ASP A 270 18.27 25.97 -4.52
C ASP A 270 19.63 25.27 -4.26
N HIS A 271 20.65 26.10 -4.03
CA HIS A 271 22.03 25.60 -3.89
C HIS A 271 22.34 25.08 -2.48
N THR A 272 21.61 25.49 -1.44
CA THR A 272 21.90 25.07 -0.05
C THR A 272 21.72 23.57 0.13
N THR A 273 20.54 23.05 -0.21
CA THR A 273 20.19 21.62 -0.17
C THR A 273 21.09 20.79 -1.07
N SER A 274 21.25 21.24 -2.32
CA SER A 274 22.01 20.53 -3.35
C SER A 274 23.52 20.47 -3.02
N ARG A 275 24.10 21.55 -2.50
CA ARG A 275 25.50 21.61 -2.05
C ARG A 275 25.73 20.79 -0.79
N ALA A 276 24.77 20.75 0.14
CA ALA A 276 24.84 19.89 1.32
C ALA A 276 24.85 18.40 0.93
N MET A 277 23.98 17.97 0.01
CA MET A 277 23.96 16.58 -0.49
C MET A 277 25.24 16.21 -1.26
N LEU A 278 25.81 17.12 -2.07
CA LEU A 278 27.11 16.86 -2.69
C LEU A 278 28.22 16.76 -1.64
N THR A 279 28.21 17.63 -0.63
CA THR A 279 29.23 17.63 0.44
C THR A 279 29.19 16.35 1.27
N SER A 280 28.01 15.81 1.58
CA SER A 280 27.88 14.52 2.29
C SER A 280 28.33 13.31 1.45
N LEU A 281 28.37 13.45 0.12
CA LEU A 281 28.94 12.47 -0.81
C LEU A 281 30.44 12.72 -1.11
N GLY A 282 31.06 13.73 -0.50
CA GLY A 282 32.45 14.13 -0.79
C GLY A 282 32.67 14.74 -2.18
N LEU A 283 31.60 15.23 -2.81
CA LEU A 283 31.56 15.79 -4.16
C LEU A 283 31.37 17.32 -4.15
N LYS A 284 31.75 17.96 -5.25
CA LYS A 284 31.43 19.35 -5.61
C LYS A 284 31.18 19.47 -7.11
N LEU A 285 30.44 20.50 -7.54
CA LEU A 285 30.37 20.85 -8.96
C LEU A 285 31.79 21.12 -9.49
N GLY A 286 32.10 20.61 -10.68
CA GLY A 286 33.44 20.59 -11.27
C GLY A 286 34.29 19.36 -10.90
N ASP A 287 33.85 18.48 -10.00
CA ASP A 287 34.56 17.21 -9.75
C ASP A 287 34.47 16.25 -10.94
N ARG A 288 35.55 15.48 -11.11
CA ARG A 288 35.61 14.28 -11.96
C ARG A 288 34.81 13.16 -11.29
N VAL A 289 33.85 12.58 -12.01
CA VAL A 289 32.95 11.55 -11.50
C VAL A 289 32.80 10.37 -12.47
N VAL A 290 32.50 9.20 -11.92
CA VAL A 290 32.19 7.98 -12.66
C VAL A 290 30.75 7.58 -12.40
N ILE A 291 29.98 7.38 -13.48
CA ILE A 291 28.59 6.94 -13.46
C ILE A 291 28.56 5.41 -13.62
N ALA A 292 27.99 4.73 -12.63
CA ALA A 292 27.80 3.28 -12.58
C ALA A 292 29.08 2.45 -12.87
N GLY A 293 30.27 3.00 -12.60
CA GLY A 293 31.56 2.35 -12.86
C GLY A 293 31.98 2.29 -14.34
N GLN A 294 31.23 2.91 -15.26
CA GLN A 294 31.46 2.80 -16.71
C GLN A 294 31.82 4.13 -17.38
N LYS A 295 30.98 5.17 -17.21
CA LYS A 295 31.12 6.44 -17.93
C LYS A 295 31.79 7.49 -17.05
N VAL A 296 32.83 8.14 -17.55
CA VAL A 296 33.56 9.21 -16.84
C VAL A 296 33.14 10.58 -17.37
N GLY A 297 33.12 11.58 -16.49
CA GLY A 297 32.82 12.95 -16.86
C GLY A 297 33.02 13.95 -15.73
N THR A 298 32.63 15.19 -15.99
CA THR A 298 32.67 16.31 -15.05
C THR A 298 31.26 16.62 -14.54
N LEU A 299 31.08 16.68 -13.23
CA LEU A 299 29.80 17.04 -12.61
C LEU A 299 29.48 18.53 -12.86
N ARG A 300 28.44 18.83 -13.64
CA ARG A 300 28.05 20.20 -14.02
C ARG A 300 26.83 20.72 -13.29
N PHE A 301 25.89 19.85 -12.92
CA PHE A 301 24.63 20.21 -12.25
C PHE A 301 24.33 19.23 -11.10
N CYS A 302 23.63 19.69 -10.07
CA CYS A 302 22.99 18.86 -9.05
C CYS A 302 21.76 19.58 -8.51
N GLY A 303 20.60 18.90 -8.48
CA GLY A 303 19.35 19.46 -7.98
C GLY A 303 18.13 18.62 -8.38
N THR A 304 16.94 19.21 -8.29
CA THR A 304 15.69 18.67 -8.85
C THR A 304 15.60 18.90 -10.37
N THR A 305 14.70 18.18 -11.06
CA THR A 305 14.53 18.28 -12.53
C THR A 305 13.07 18.16 -12.94
N GLU A 306 12.66 18.81 -14.03
CA GLU A 306 11.26 18.77 -14.52
C GLU A 306 10.88 17.40 -15.10
N PHE A 307 11.85 16.70 -15.71
CA PHE A 307 11.60 15.45 -16.43
C PHE A 307 11.51 14.21 -15.52
N ALA A 308 11.90 14.33 -14.25
CA ALA A 308 11.84 13.26 -13.25
C ALA A 308 12.00 13.82 -11.84
N SER A 309 11.21 13.31 -10.90
CA SER A 309 11.29 13.64 -9.48
C SER A 309 12.58 13.11 -8.83
N GLY A 310 12.85 13.57 -7.60
CA GLY A 310 14.07 13.24 -6.86
C GLY A 310 15.23 14.20 -7.15
N GLN A 311 16.43 13.75 -6.80
CA GLN A 311 17.66 14.55 -6.91
C GLN A 311 18.58 13.92 -7.95
N TRP A 312 18.94 14.73 -8.95
CA TRP A 312 19.67 14.34 -10.15
C TRP A 312 20.94 15.16 -10.27
N ALA A 313 22.00 14.50 -10.67
CA ALA A 313 23.22 15.15 -11.10
C ALA A 313 23.28 15.15 -12.63
N GLY A 314 23.65 16.30 -13.20
CA GLY A 314 23.93 16.48 -14.62
C GLY A 314 25.44 16.44 -14.85
N ILE A 315 25.88 15.57 -15.74
CA ILE A 315 27.28 15.28 -16.01
C ILE A 315 27.56 15.56 -17.48
N GLU A 316 28.63 16.29 -17.75
CA GLU A 316 29.26 16.37 -19.06
C GLU A 316 30.28 15.23 -19.13
N LEU A 317 30.00 14.21 -19.95
CA LEU A 317 30.89 13.08 -20.18
C LEU A 317 32.17 13.53 -20.90
N ASP A 318 33.21 12.69 -20.84
CA ASP A 318 34.41 12.89 -21.67
C ASP A 318 34.18 12.45 -23.13
N GLU A 319 33.27 11.50 -23.34
CA GLU A 319 32.96 10.86 -24.63
C GLU A 319 31.52 11.14 -25.08
N PRO A 320 31.20 11.11 -26.39
CA PRO A 320 29.90 11.45 -26.97
C PRO A 320 28.80 10.38 -26.77
N GLU A 321 28.77 9.74 -25.59
CA GLU A 321 27.84 8.67 -25.22
C GLU A 321 26.64 9.13 -24.36
N GLY A 322 26.47 10.44 -24.20
CA GLY A 322 25.38 11.10 -23.49
C GLY A 322 24.08 11.14 -24.30
N LYS A 323 23.04 11.68 -23.67
CA LYS A 323 21.67 11.73 -24.21
C LYS A 323 21.19 13.14 -24.58
N ASN A 324 21.94 14.18 -24.22
CA ASN A 324 21.58 15.58 -24.44
C ASN A 324 22.83 16.48 -24.51
N ASN A 325 22.62 17.80 -24.41
CA ASN A 325 23.63 18.88 -24.42
C ASN A 325 23.63 19.70 -23.11
N GLY A 326 23.06 19.14 -22.03
CA GLY A 326 22.81 19.81 -20.76
C GLY A 326 21.39 20.41 -20.62
N SER A 327 20.60 20.40 -21.70
CA SER A 327 19.17 20.73 -21.69
C SER A 327 18.27 19.49 -21.80
N VAL A 328 17.10 19.54 -21.19
CA VAL A 328 16.04 18.52 -21.36
C VAL A 328 14.69 19.23 -21.47
N GLY A 329 13.87 18.86 -22.44
CA GLY A 329 12.64 19.59 -22.74
C GLY A 329 12.95 21.03 -23.16
N ARG A 330 12.42 22.01 -22.43
CA ARG A 330 12.70 23.45 -22.66
C ARG A 330 13.70 24.05 -21.67
N VAL A 331 14.15 23.30 -20.65
CA VAL A 331 15.03 23.80 -19.59
C VAL A 331 16.48 23.41 -19.83
N GLN A 332 17.39 24.37 -19.63
CA GLN A 332 18.83 24.18 -19.64
C GLN A 332 19.37 24.11 -18.20
N TYR A 333 19.88 22.95 -17.79
CA TYR A 333 20.46 22.74 -16.45
C TYR A 333 21.98 22.94 -16.44
N PHE A 334 22.63 22.65 -17.56
CA PHE A 334 24.04 22.94 -17.82
C PHE A 334 24.29 23.08 -19.33
N LYS A 335 25.54 23.33 -19.74
CA LYS A 335 25.93 23.42 -21.15
C LYS A 335 27.09 22.47 -21.42
N CYS A 336 26.96 21.67 -22.47
CA CYS A 336 28.01 20.81 -23.04
C CYS A 336 27.72 20.59 -24.54
N ALA A 337 28.58 19.84 -25.23
CA ALA A 337 28.35 19.48 -26.63
C ALA A 337 27.18 18.49 -26.80
N PRO A 338 26.53 18.42 -27.98
CA PRO A 338 25.49 17.42 -28.26
C PRO A 338 26.01 15.99 -28.07
N LYS A 339 25.25 15.16 -27.34
CA LYS A 339 25.64 13.82 -26.87
C LYS A 339 26.75 13.78 -25.81
N TYR A 340 27.13 14.88 -25.16
CA TYR A 340 28.03 14.84 -24.00
C TYR A 340 27.26 14.92 -22.67
N GLY A 341 26.02 15.45 -22.69
CA GLY A 341 25.22 15.62 -21.48
C GLY A 341 24.45 14.35 -21.10
N ILE A 342 24.49 13.99 -19.82
CA ILE A 342 23.67 12.93 -19.23
C ILE A 342 23.20 13.32 -17.83
N PHE A 343 22.05 12.82 -17.41
CA PHE A 343 21.57 12.93 -16.03
C PHE A 343 21.56 11.54 -15.38
N ALA A 344 22.00 11.47 -14.13
CA ALA A 344 21.94 10.26 -13.32
C ALA A 344 21.50 10.59 -11.88
N PRO A 345 20.77 9.68 -11.20
CA PRO A 345 20.53 9.80 -9.77
C PRO A 345 21.87 9.76 -9.02
N LEU A 346 22.01 10.57 -7.96
CA LEU A 346 23.26 10.67 -7.18
C LEU A 346 23.75 9.31 -6.64
N SER A 347 22.84 8.37 -6.37
CA SER A 347 23.17 7.00 -5.94
C SER A 347 23.90 6.15 -6.99
N LYS A 348 24.07 6.63 -8.23
CA LYS A 348 24.83 5.96 -9.30
C LYS A 348 26.18 6.63 -9.58
N ILE A 349 26.63 7.57 -8.74
CA ILE A 349 27.78 8.44 -9.02
C ILE A 349 28.83 8.29 -7.92
N SER A 350 30.10 8.17 -8.35
CA SER A 350 31.25 8.08 -7.45
C SER A 350 32.35 9.06 -7.90
N LYS A 351 33.10 9.62 -6.95
CA LYS A 351 34.24 10.50 -7.23
C LYS A 351 35.35 9.70 -7.91
N LEU A 352 35.89 10.20 -9.03
CA LEU A 352 37.09 9.63 -9.63
C LEU A 352 38.28 9.84 -8.68
N LYS A 353 39.06 8.79 -8.40
CA LYS A 353 40.30 8.88 -7.62
C LYS A 353 41.49 8.89 -8.57
N ASP A 354 42.11 10.04 -8.76
CA ASP A 354 43.30 10.17 -9.62
C ASP A 354 44.52 9.48 -9.01
N GLY A 355 44.78 8.26 -9.44
CA GLY A 355 45.89 7.41 -9.00
C GLY A 355 47.25 7.80 -9.60
N ARG A 356 47.67 9.06 -9.50
CA ARG A 356 48.98 9.51 -10.00
C ARG A 356 49.95 9.84 -8.85
N LYS A 357 50.95 8.99 -8.67
CA LYS A 357 52.05 9.20 -7.72
C LYS A 357 53.00 10.28 -8.27
N THR A 358 53.29 11.30 -7.48
CA THR A 358 54.50 12.12 -7.61
C THR A 358 55.08 12.38 -6.23
N THR A 359 56.39 12.23 -6.13
CA THR A 359 57.23 12.72 -5.02
C THR A 359 57.17 14.27 -4.96
N THR A 360 57.66 14.99 -3.94
CA THR A 360 58.85 14.74 -3.10
C THR A 360 58.80 15.58 -1.80
N HIS A 361 59.70 15.29 -0.84
CA HIS A 361 60.14 16.11 0.30
C HIS A 361 59.23 16.27 1.56
N THR A 362 59.57 15.49 2.58
CA THR A 362 59.55 15.84 4.03
C THR A 362 60.78 16.74 4.36
N PRO A 363 60.92 17.43 5.54
CA PRO A 363 60.77 16.82 6.88
C PRO A 363 60.28 17.67 8.10
N SER A 364 59.63 16.95 9.03
CA SER A 364 59.77 17.01 10.51
C SER A 364 59.84 18.34 11.29
N THR A 365 58.80 18.58 12.11
CA THR A 365 58.97 18.91 13.55
C THR A 365 57.83 18.42 14.45
N ARG A 366 58.15 17.45 15.32
CA ARG A 366 57.86 17.39 16.78
C ARG A 366 56.57 18.11 17.29
N ALA A 367 55.46 17.50 17.72
CA ALA A 367 55.10 16.27 18.46
C ALA A 367 54.68 16.50 19.95
N THR A 368 53.40 16.29 20.24
CA THR A 368 52.80 15.97 21.57
C THR A 368 51.52 15.14 21.37
N PRO A 369 51.32 14.01 22.08
CA PRO A 369 50.11 13.17 21.93
C PRO A 369 49.29 13.03 23.22
N HIS A 370 47.95 13.00 23.13
CA HIS A 370 47.09 12.40 24.17
C HIS A 370 45.76 11.83 23.62
N ALA A 371 45.31 10.79 24.33
CA ALA A 371 44.03 10.06 24.36
C ALA A 371 42.76 10.69 23.69
N ARG A 372 41.76 9.92 23.25
CA ARG A 372 41.50 8.46 23.35
C ARG A 372 40.62 8.04 22.16
N SER A 373 40.84 6.87 21.57
CA SER A 373 39.96 6.35 20.50
C SER A 373 39.53 4.92 20.82
N GLN A 374 38.22 4.66 20.77
CA GLN A 374 37.67 3.31 20.71
C GLN A 374 37.21 3.05 19.27
N LYS A 375 37.95 2.20 18.57
CA LYS A 375 37.42 1.46 17.43
C LYS A 375 36.76 0.17 17.95
N VAL A 376 35.62 -0.19 17.39
CA VAL A 376 35.17 -1.58 17.25
C VAL A 376 34.87 -1.79 15.76
N ASP A 377 35.09 -3.01 15.28
CA ASP A 377 35.34 -3.31 13.86
C ASP A 377 34.12 -3.88 13.11
N VAL A 378 34.30 -4.09 11.81
CA VAL A 378 33.32 -4.51 10.81
C VAL A 378 33.07 -6.03 10.85
N ALA A 379 31.81 -6.47 10.69
CA ALA A 379 31.35 -7.62 9.88
C ALA A 379 29.98 -8.16 10.37
N HIS A 380 29.38 -9.04 9.54
CA HIS A 380 28.05 -9.66 9.67
C HIS A 380 26.87 -8.67 9.51
N PHE A 381 25.83 -8.93 8.72
CA PHE A 381 25.51 -10.12 7.93
C PHE A 381 25.64 -9.93 6.41
N THR A 382 26.02 -11.02 5.72
CA THR A 382 26.12 -11.06 4.26
C THR A 382 24.79 -11.42 3.58
N SER A 383 24.62 -10.83 2.40
CA SER A 383 23.72 -11.25 1.33
C SER A 383 23.70 -12.76 1.02
N ARG A 384 22.53 -13.26 0.55
CA ARG A 384 22.33 -13.94 -0.76
C ARG A 384 20.95 -14.59 -0.89
N VAL A 385 20.19 -14.18 -1.93
CA VAL A 385 19.58 -15.06 -2.94
C VAL A 385 19.39 -14.20 -4.20
N ASN A 386 20.20 -14.31 -5.25
CA ASN A 386 20.37 -15.41 -6.21
C ASN A 386 19.34 -15.40 -7.36
N SER A 387 19.55 -14.52 -8.33
CA SER A 387 19.13 -14.72 -9.73
C SER A 387 20.35 -15.14 -10.54
N GLY A 388 20.77 -16.40 -10.41
CA GLY A 388 21.99 -16.92 -11.02
C GLY A 388 21.79 -17.26 -12.49
N LEU A 389 22.38 -16.47 -13.40
CA LEU A 389 22.46 -16.80 -14.83
C LEU A 389 23.61 -17.79 -15.04
N THR A 390 23.33 -19.04 -15.44
CA THR A 390 24.35 -20.09 -15.55
C THR A 390 24.19 -20.96 -16.81
N THR A 391 25.31 -21.13 -17.55
CA THR A 391 25.73 -22.29 -18.39
C THR A 391 24.71 -22.90 -19.38
N SER A 392 25.03 -23.13 -20.66
CA SER A 392 26.29 -23.67 -21.25
C SER A 392 26.46 -23.18 -22.71
N LYS A 393 27.63 -23.09 -23.37
CA LYS A 393 29.00 -23.65 -23.23
C LYS A 393 29.26 -25.01 -23.92
N LYS A 394 29.57 -24.93 -25.24
CA LYS A 394 30.30 -25.85 -26.15
C LYS A 394 30.60 -25.03 -27.43
N GLU A 395 31.65 -25.19 -28.24
CA GLU A 395 32.86 -26.07 -28.32
C GLU A 395 34.02 -25.17 -28.85
N THR A 396 35.26 -25.25 -28.34
CA THR A 396 36.44 -25.95 -28.92
C THR A 396 36.59 -25.89 -30.45
N ALA A 397 37.77 -25.64 -31.04
CA ALA A 397 39.13 -25.60 -30.49
C ALA A 397 40.08 -24.60 -31.19
N SER A 398 41.28 -24.51 -30.63
CA SER A 398 42.50 -23.85 -31.10
C SER A 398 42.83 -24.03 -32.58
N GLU A 399 43.34 -22.98 -33.22
CA GLU A 399 44.68 -23.00 -33.82
C GLU A 399 45.24 -21.57 -33.97
N SER A 400 46.55 -21.39 -33.78
CA SER A 400 47.23 -20.10 -33.92
C SER A 400 48.63 -20.35 -34.46
N THR A 401 48.74 -20.32 -35.79
CA THR A 401 49.96 -20.65 -36.51
C THR A 401 50.38 -19.45 -37.36
N LEU A 402 51.60 -18.95 -37.15
CA LEU A 402 52.60 -18.69 -38.20
C LEU A 402 53.90 -18.07 -37.60
N THR A 403 55.04 -18.64 -38.00
CA THR A 403 56.39 -18.01 -38.15
C THR A 403 56.97 -17.21 -36.96
N LEU A 404 57.90 -17.73 -36.14
CA LEU A 404 59.35 -18.04 -36.37
C LEU A 404 60.29 -16.92 -35.81
N PRO A 405 61.57 -17.22 -35.44
CA PRO A 405 62.20 -16.69 -34.20
C PRO A 405 63.66 -16.21 -34.45
N PRO A 406 64.70 -16.52 -33.62
CA PRO A 406 64.91 -16.40 -32.15
C PRO A 406 66.09 -15.41 -31.82
N SER A 407 66.53 -15.31 -30.55
CA SER A 407 67.96 -15.36 -30.13
C SER A 407 68.17 -15.19 -28.61
N GLU A 408 69.04 -16.04 -28.03
CA GLU A 408 69.91 -15.94 -26.82
C GLU A 408 69.33 -15.36 -25.48
N GLU A 409 69.30 -16.03 -24.30
CA GLU A 409 70.22 -16.93 -23.53
C GLU A 409 71.42 -16.24 -22.81
N PRO A 410 71.99 -16.77 -21.69
CA PRO A 410 71.42 -17.60 -20.60
C PRO A 410 72.03 -17.37 -19.17
N LYS A 411 71.82 -18.33 -18.24
CA LYS A 411 72.61 -18.66 -17.00
C LYS A 411 72.41 -17.74 -15.77
N THR A 412 72.53 -18.16 -14.49
CA THR A 412 72.88 -19.43 -13.77
C THR A 412 72.50 -19.27 -12.26
N VAL A 413 72.28 -20.28 -11.39
CA VAL A 413 71.83 -21.71 -11.48
C VAL A 413 71.62 -22.26 -10.03
N ALA A 414 71.02 -23.46 -9.87
CA ALA A 414 71.04 -24.36 -8.67
C ALA A 414 70.31 -23.96 -7.35
N GLU A 415 69.83 -24.89 -6.50
CA GLU A 415 69.47 -26.33 -6.63
C GLU A 415 68.58 -26.81 -5.45
N ASN A 416 67.78 -27.88 -5.67
CA ASN A 416 67.42 -29.03 -4.81
C ASN A 416 66.92 -28.89 -3.34
N ASP A 417 66.17 -29.85 -2.76
CA ASP A 417 65.12 -30.77 -3.27
C ASP A 417 64.37 -31.44 -2.07
N ALA A 418 63.19 -32.03 -2.35
CA ALA A 418 62.55 -33.19 -1.70
C ALA A 418 62.05 -33.20 -0.22
N ALA A 419 60.93 -33.95 -0.09
CA ALA A 419 60.44 -34.72 1.08
C ALA A 419 59.55 -34.07 2.18
N GLN A 420 58.54 -34.87 2.57
CA GLN A 420 57.68 -34.75 3.76
C GLN A 420 57.99 -35.96 4.70
N PRO A 421 57.23 -36.31 5.77
CA PRO A 421 56.24 -35.54 6.56
C PRO A 421 56.44 -35.65 8.10
N GLY A 422 55.65 -34.89 8.90
CA GLY A 422 55.07 -35.44 10.15
C GLY A 422 55.21 -34.67 11.48
N SER A 423 54.20 -34.90 12.34
CA SER A 423 54.24 -34.97 13.82
C SER A 423 54.40 -33.72 14.74
N MET A 424 53.24 -33.22 15.21
CA MET A 424 52.89 -32.92 16.63
C MET A 424 53.58 -31.79 17.46
N SER A 425 52.82 -31.30 18.46
CA SER A 425 53.26 -30.57 19.70
C SER A 425 53.51 -29.05 19.56
N SER A 426 53.28 -28.18 20.56
CA SER A 426 52.63 -28.30 21.89
C SER A 426 52.32 -26.93 22.53
N SER A 427 51.48 -26.90 23.59
CA SER A 427 51.41 -25.90 24.70
C SER A 427 51.05 -24.43 24.34
N SER A 428 50.47 -23.57 25.20
CA SER A 428 50.00 -23.57 26.62
C SER A 428 49.21 -22.25 26.87
N SER A 429 48.34 -22.02 27.89
CA SER A 429 47.65 -22.83 28.92
C SER A 429 46.64 -21.92 29.69
N SER A 430 45.93 -22.46 30.70
CA SER A 430 45.28 -21.75 31.85
C SER A 430 44.11 -20.76 31.58
N SER A 431 43.04 -20.70 32.39
CA SER A 431 42.63 -21.50 33.57
C SER A 431 41.20 -21.18 34.07
N SER A 432 40.54 -22.15 34.72
CA SER A 432 39.51 -22.01 35.78
C SER A 432 38.08 -21.50 35.40
N LEU A 433 36.97 -21.98 36.00
CA LEU A 433 36.76 -23.00 37.05
C LEU A 433 35.36 -23.68 36.94
N ASP A 434 35.21 -24.84 37.60
CA ASP A 434 34.12 -25.85 37.55
C ASP A 434 32.70 -25.44 38.02
N HIS A 435 31.68 -26.21 37.54
CA HIS A 435 30.91 -27.10 38.44
C HIS A 435 30.25 -28.32 37.74
N LYS A 436 30.02 -29.40 38.51
CA LYS A 436 29.55 -30.74 38.07
C LYS A 436 28.13 -31.06 38.57
N GLN A 437 27.40 -31.93 37.84
CA GLN A 437 27.05 -33.29 38.30
C GLN A 437 26.37 -34.14 37.19
N SER A 438 26.27 -35.46 37.39
CA SER A 438 25.84 -36.46 36.38
C SER A 438 25.44 -37.79 37.02
N TYR A 439 24.31 -38.41 36.60
CA TYR A 439 23.91 -39.79 36.96
C TYR A 439 23.11 -40.48 35.81
N PRO A 440 23.21 -41.82 35.57
CA PRO A 440 22.70 -42.44 34.33
C PRO A 440 21.79 -43.70 34.45
N LYS A 441 21.07 -43.99 33.34
CA LYS A 441 20.65 -45.30 32.76
C LYS A 441 20.03 -46.44 33.62
N LYS A 442 18.82 -46.90 33.23
CA LYS A 442 18.28 -48.27 33.36
C LYS A 442 17.07 -48.46 32.41
N LEU A 443 16.52 -49.64 32.08
CA LEU A 443 17.04 -50.81 31.34
C LEU A 443 15.81 -51.67 30.89
N THR A 444 15.83 -52.37 29.72
CA THR A 444 14.85 -53.41 29.25
C THR A 444 13.37 -52.96 29.03
N THR A 445 12.53 -53.47 28.11
CA THR A 445 12.46 -54.67 27.20
C THR A 445 11.47 -54.35 26.02
N SER A 446 11.03 -55.17 25.02
CA SER A 446 11.26 -56.57 24.59
C SER A 446 11.09 -56.83 23.07
N SER A 447 9.86 -56.98 22.54
CA SER A 447 9.49 -57.58 21.22
C SER A 447 8.12 -57.10 20.71
N GLY A 448 7.71 -57.15 19.43
CA GLY A 448 8.22 -57.72 18.15
C GLY A 448 7.04 -58.28 17.30
N GLY A 449 7.03 -58.46 15.97
CA GLY A 449 7.99 -58.25 14.85
C GLY A 449 7.48 -58.90 13.53
N LYS A 450 8.24 -58.81 12.40
CA LYS A 450 7.96 -59.29 10.99
C LYS A 450 7.04 -58.36 10.16
N LYS A 451 7.22 -58.03 8.86
CA LYS A 451 8.03 -58.46 7.65
C LYS A 451 7.38 -59.44 6.64
N THR A 452 7.32 -58.98 5.37
CA THR A 452 7.15 -59.72 4.09
C THR A 452 7.74 -58.88 2.93
N LEU A 453 8.05 -59.43 1.74
CA LEU A 453 8.78 -58.71 0.66
C LEU A 453 8.66 -59.32 -0.78
N SER A 454 8.18 -58.55 -1.77
CA SER A 454 8.25 -58.84 -3.23
C SER A 454 7.64 -57.69 -4.08
N LYS A 455 7.81 -57.55 -5.41
CA LYS A 455 9.01 -57.52 -6.30
C LYS A 455 8.56 -57.14 -7.76
N SER A 456 9.15 -56.08 -8.33
CA SER A 456 9.73 -55.87 -9.70
C SER A 456 9.43 -56.82 -10.90
N PRO A 457 9.71 -56.47 -12.21
CA PRO A 457 9.86 -55.14 -12.88
C PRO A 457 9.47 -55.01 -14.42
N SER A 458 9.59 -53.78 -14.97
CA SER A 458 10.22 -53.37 -16.29
C SER A 458 9.66 -53.62 -17.73
N LEU A 459 9.52 -52.51 -18.49
CA LEU A 459 9.99 -52.21 -19.90
C LEU A 459 9.28 -52.82 -21.17
N PRO A 460 9.50 -52.33 -22.43
CA PRO A 460 9.65 -50.92 -22.90
C PRO A 460 9.10 -50.51 -24.32
N SER A 461 8.77 -49.21 -24.47
CA SER A 461 9.05 -48.30 -25.65
C SER A 461 8.36 -48.40 -27.05
N ARG A 462 8.37 -47.23 -27.75
CA ARG A 462 8.20 -46.97 -29.22
C ARG A 462 6.75 -46.95 -29.79
N ALA A 463 6.34 -46.10 -30.76
CA ALA A 463 6.66 -44.70 -31.14
C ALA A 463 5.61 -44.15 -32.17
N SER A 464 5.68 -42.84 -32.48
CA SER A 464 5.22 -42.18 -33.73
C SER A 464 3.73 -41.82 -33.97
N ALA A 465 3.46 -40.51 -33.94
CA ALA A 465 2.64 -39.66 -34.83
C ALA A 465 1.34 -40.18 -35.52
N GLY A 466 0.26 -39.39 -35.38
CA GLY A 466 -0.92 -39.44 -36.25
C GLY A 466 -1.98 -38.36 -35.90
N LEU A 467 -2.39 -37.53 -36.87
CA LEU A 467 -3.46 -36.53 -36.73
C LEU A 467 -4.77 -37.06 -37.33
N LYS A 468 -5.91 -36.89 -36.63
CA LYS A 468 -7.16 -36.24 -37.15
C LYS A 468 -8.42 -36.46 -36.26
N SER A 469 -9.04 -35.33 -35.91
CA SER A 469 -10.50 -35.04 -35.78
C SER A 469 -11.51 -36.06 -35.18
N SER A 470 -12.21 -35.54 -34.14
CA SER A 470 -13.69 -35.52 -33.97
C SER A 470 -14.46 -36.68 -33.33
N ALA A 471 -15.64 -36.31 -32.78
CA ALA A 471 -16.77 -37.13 -32.29
C ALA A 471 -16.71 -37.77 -30.87
N THR A 472 -17.21 -36.99 -29.89
CA THR A 472 -18.19 -37.40 -28.86
C THR A 472 -18.00 -38.70 -28.05
N SER A 473 -17.62 -38.55 -26.77
CA SER A 473 -18.23 -39.29 -25.65
C SER A 473 -18.14 -38.44 -24.38
N ALA A 474 -19.21 -38.39 -23.57
CA ALA A 474 -19.32 -37.48 -22.43
C ALA A 474 -19.20 -38.24 -21.09
N ALA A 475 -18.48 -37.66 -20.12
CA ALA A 475 -18.56 -38.04 -18.71
C ALA A 475 -18.09 -36.89 -17.78
N ASN A 476 -18.86 -36.68 -16.71
CA ASN A 476 -18.50 -36.00 -15.46
C ASN A 476 -17.96 -34.55 -15.53
N ASN A 477 -18.90 -33.61 -15.60
CA ASN A 477 -18.68 -32.22 -15.20
C ASN A 477 -18.44 -32.06 -13.69
N SER A 478 -17.58 -31.10 -13.33
CA SER A 478 -17.67 -30.35 -12.08
C SER A 478 -17.59 -28.85 -12.42
N HIS A 479 -18.74 -28.21 -12.65
CA HIS A 479 -18.79 -26.80 -13.08
C HIS A 479 -18.28 -25.86 -11.98
N HIS A 480 -17.13 -25.24 -12.21
CA HIS A 480 -16.66 -24.10 -11.42
C HIS A 480 -17.22 -22.81 -12.05
N GLU A 481 -18.42 -22.45 -11.63
CA GLU A 481 -19.16 -21.30 -12.15
C GLU A 481 -18.39 -19.99 -11.86
N GLY A 482 -18.06 -19.23 -12.92
CA GLY A 482 -17.28 -17.98 -12.83
C GLY A 482 -15.81 -18.03 -13.30
N ALA A 483 -15.29 -19.19 -13.73
CA ALA A 483 -13.97 -19.25 -14.36
C ALA A 483 -13.95 -18.57 -15.75
N LEU A 484 -12.81 -17.98 -16.12
CA LEU A 484 -12.58 -17.40 -17.45
C LEU A 484 -11.75 -18.37 -18.30
N HIS A 485 -12.11 -18.51 -19.58
CA HIS A 485 -11.51 -19.51 -20.47
C HIS A 485 -10.28 -18.98 -21.22
N LEU A 486 -9.40 -19.89 -21.64
CA LEU A 486 -8.34 -19.60 -22.59
C LEU A 486 -8.95 -19.04 -23.89
N GLY A 487 -8.39 -17.95 -24.41
CA GLY A 487 -8.91 -17.25 -25.59
C GLY A 487 -9.93 -16.15 -25.30
N GLU A 488 -10.46 -16.02 -24.08
CA GLU A 488 -11.38 -14.91 -23.75
C GLU A 488 -10.65 -13.56 -23.67
N ARG A 489 -11.32 -12.49 -24.13
CA ARG A 489 -10.86 -11.11 -23.96
C ARG A 489 -11.20 -10.62 -22.56
N VAL A 490 -10.24 -9.96 -21.93
CA VAL A 490 -10.29 -9.56 -20.52
C VAL A 490 -9.66 -8.20 -20.27
N LEU A 491 -10.17 -7.52 -19.26
CA LEU A 491 -9.65 -6.26 -18.75
C LEU A 491 -8.82 -6.51 -17.49
N VAL A 492 -7.51 -6.27 -17.58
CA VAL A 492 -6.55 -6.49 -16.49
C VAL A 492 -6.33 -5.20 -15.71
N VAL A 493 -6.57 -5.26 -14.39
CA VAL A 493 -6.50 -4.12 -13.46
C VAL A 493 -7.28 -2.89 -13.98
N GLY A 494 -8.47 -3.12 -14.54
CA GLY A 494 -9.40 -2.07 -15.00
C GLY A 494 -8.92 -1.19 -16.17
N GLN A 495 -7.74 -1.45 -16.76
CA GLN A 495 -7.13 -0.55 -17.76
C GLN A 495 -6.49 -1.25 -18.96
N ARG A 496 -6.10 -2.52 -18.84
CA ARG A 496 -5.24 -3.19 -19.82
C ARG A 496 -5.98 -4.34 -20.46
N VAL A 497 -6.49 -4.12 -21.67
CA VAL A 497 -7.15 -5.16 -22.47
C VAL A 497 -6.13 -6.18 -22.96
N GLY A 498 -6.50 -7.45 -22.90
CA GLY A 498 -5.73 -8.56 -23.47
C GLY A 498 -6.57 -9.83 -23.63
N THR A 499 -5.93 -10.87 -24.17
CA THR A 499 -6.52 -12.20 -24.36
C THR A 499 -5.87 -13.20 -23.41
N ILE A 500 -6.64 -14.04 -22.72
CA ILE A 500 -6.09 -15.10 -21.88
C ILE A 500 -5.36 -16.13 -22.76
N LYS A 501 -4.08 -16.41 -22.45
CA LYS A 501 -3.24 -17.40 -23.13
C LYS A 501 -2.82 -18.56 -22.22
N PHE A 502 -2.91 -18.39 -20.91
CA PHE A 502 -2.59 -19.40 -19.89
C PHE A 502 -3.53 -19.25 -18.69
N PHE A 503 -3.89 -20.36 -18.06
CA PHE A 503 -4.51 -20.40 -16.73
C PHE A 503 -3.99 -21.61 -15.97
N GLY A 504 -3.44 -21.39 -14.77
CA GLY A 504 -2.87 -22.48 -13.96
C GLY A 504 -1.95 -21.99 -12.84
N THR A 505 -1.30 -22.95 -12.17
CA THR A 505 -0.27 -22.69 -11.15
C THR A 505 1.06 -22.28 -11.77
N THR A 506 1.92 -21.54 -11.04
CA THR A 506 3.21 -21.05 -11.55
C THR A 506 4.37 -21.33 -10.62
N ASN A 507 5.60 -21.39 -11.16
CA ASN A 507 6.81 -21.61 -10.37
C ASN A 507 7.28 -20.33 -9.64
N PHE A 508 6.74 -19.16 -9.99
CA PHE A 508 7.16 -17.87 -9.42
C PHE A 508 6.24 -17.37 -8.30
N ALA A 509 5.00 -17.86 -8.22
CA ALA A 509 4.05 -17.54 -7.15
C ALA A 509 2.98 -18.63 -6.99
N PRO A 510 2.55 -18.93 -5.75
CA PRO A 510 1.49 -19.90 -5.48
C PRO A 510 0.12 -19.41 -5.97
N GLY A 511 -0.85 -20.32 -5.98
CA GLY A 511 -2.22 -20.08 -6.45
C GLY A 511 -2.37 -20.18 -7.97
N TYR A 512 -3.59 -19.92 -8.45
CA TYR A 512 -3.91 -19.87 -9.88
C TYR A 512 -3.66 -18.47 -10.45
N TRP A 513 -3.09 -18.42 -11.65
CA TRP A 513 -2.77 -17.20 -12.38
C TRP A 513 -3.27 -17.29 -13.82
N TYR A 514 -3.86 -16.21 -14.33
CA TYR A 514 -4.07 -16.00 -15.74
C TYR A 514 -2.80 -15.39 -16.34
N GLY A 515 -2.25 -16.01 -17.38
CA GLY A 515 -1.24 -15.43 -18.27
C GLY A 515 -1.95 -14.85 -19.49
N ILE A 516 -1.69 -13.58 -19.79
CA ILE A 516 -2.51 -12.75 -20.69
C ILE A 516 -1.59 -12.01 -21.66
N GLU A 517 -1.91 -12.09 -22.96
CA GLU A 517 -1.30 -11.26 -24.01
C GLU A 517 -2.12 -9.97 -24.13
N LEU A 518 -1.53 -8.83 -23.78
CA LEU A 518 -2.15 -7.52 -23.86
C LEU A 518 -2.19 -7.01 -25.31
N GLU A 519 -3.17 -6.18 -25.67
CA GLU A 519 -3.27 -5.57 -27.01
C GLU A 519 -2.16 -4.52 -27.29
N LYS A 520 -1.38 -4.12 -26.27
CA LYS A 520 -0.36 -3.04 -26.32
C LYS A 520 0.89 -3.41 -25.48
N PRO A 521 2.09 -2.88 -25.80
CA PRO A 521 3.40 -3.26 -25.21
C PRO A 521 3.65 -2.78 -23.76
N HIS A 522 2.65 -2.97 -22.89
CA HIS A 522 2.63 -2.57 -21.48
C HIS A 522 2.82 -3.74 -20.50
N GLY A 523 2.93 -4.97 -21.02
CA GLY A 523 3.25 -6.18 -20.27
C GLY A 523 4.67 -6.17 -19.70
N LYS A 524 4.98 -7.22 -18.93
CA LYS A 524 6.25 -7.40 -18.21
C LYS A 524 7.14 -8.49 -18.80
N ASN A 525 6.61 -9.33 -19.68
CA ASN A 525 7.32 -10.46 -20.30
C ASN A 525 6.81 -10.76 -21.72
N ASP A 526 7.23 -11.90 -22.24
CA ASP A 526 6.90 -12.52 -23.54
C ASP A 526 6.07 -13.82 -23.38
N GLY A 527 5.52 -14.06 -22.18
CA GLY A 527 4.88 -15.32 -21.78
C GLY A 527 5.79 -16.27 -20.98
N SER A 528 7.09 -15.94 -20.84
CA SER A 528 8.01 -16.61 -19.93
C SER A 528 8.22 -15.86 -18.61
N VAL A 529 8.51 -16.60 -17.53
CA VAL A 529 8.97 -16.06 -16.23
C VAL A 529 9.96 -17.03 -15.60
N GLY A 530 11.15 -16.55 -15.22
CA GLY A 530 12.17 -17.36 -14.55
C GLY A 530 12.75 -18.48 -15.44
N GLY A 531 12.73 -18.32 -16.76
CA GLY A 531 13.14 -19.35 -17.72
C GLY A 531 12.06 -20.40 -18.04
N VAL A 532 10.93 -20.40 -17.33
CA VAL A 532 9.77 -21.24 -17.65
C VAL A 532 8.83 -20.48 -18.57
N GLN A 533 8.47 -21.09 -19.71
CA GLN A 533 7.51 -20.54 -20.67
C GLN A 533 6.12 -21.12 -20.40
N TYR A 534 5.14 -20.24 -20.14
CA TYR A 534 3.75 -20.64 -19.84
C TYR A 534 2.81 -20.34 -21.02
N PHE A 535 3.14 -19.31 -21.80
CA PHE A 535 2.54 -18.98 -23.09
C PHE A 535 3.58 -18.28 -23.98
N SER A 536 3.16 -17.81 -25.15
CA SER A 536 3.99 -17.04 -26.08
C SER A 536 3.27 -15.76 -26.50
N CYS A 537 3.98 -14.64 -26.52
CA CYS A 537 3.54 -13.36 -27.08
C CYS A 537 4.77 -12.51 -27.43
N SER A 538 4.57 -11.34 -28.06
CA SER A 538 5.66 -10.40 -28.32
C SER A 538 6.30 -9.88 -27.01
N PRO A 539 7.60 -9.52 -27.00
CA PRO A 539 8.24 -8.95 -25.82
C PRO A 539 7.50 -7.71 -25.30
N ARG A 540 7.21 -7.70 -23.99
CA ARG A 540 6.36 -6.70 -23.30
C ARG A 540 4.87 -6.75 -23.64
N TYR A 541 4.34 -7.82 -24.24
CA TYR A 541 2.90 -8.02 -24.37
C TYR A 541 2.35 -8.91 -23.25
N GLY A 542 3.17 -9.77 -22.65
CA GLY A 542 2.74 -10.73 -21.64
C GLY A 542 2.64 -10.15 -20.23
N ILE A 543 1.58 -10.51 -19.50
CA ILE A 543 1.40 -10.24 -18.08
C ILE A 543 0.77 -11.44 -17.38
N PHE A 544 1.08 -11.64 -16.10
CA PHE A 544 0.36 -12.57 -15.24
C PHE A 544 -0.45 -11.81 -14.19
N ALA A 545 -1.68 -12.24 -13.96
CA ALA A 545 -2.58 -11.68 -12.96
C ALA A 545 -3.35 -12.79 -12.23
N PRO A 546 -3.57 -12.68 -10.90
CA PRO A 546 -4.50 -13.56 -10.20
C PRO A 546 -5.94 -13.25 -10.62
N PRO A 547 -6.91 -14.18 -10.47
CA PRO A 547 -8.30 -13.98 -10.84
C PRO A 547 -8.93 -12.68 -10.33
N SER A 548 -8.60 -12.24 -9.11
CA SER A 548 -9.06 -10.98 -8.51
C SER A 548 -8.60 -9.69 -9.21
N ARG A 549 -7.83 -9.79 -10.30
CA ARG A 549 -7.34 -8.66 -11.12
C ARG A 549 -7.71 -8.76 -12.60
N VAL A 550 -8.57 -9.72 -12.96
CA VAL A 550 -8.98 -10.01 -14.35
C VAL A 550 -10.50 -9.96 -14.44
N GLN A 551 -11.02 -9.13 -15.33
CA GLN A 551 -12.46 -8.95 -15.56
C GLN A 551 -12.83 -9.42 -16.97
N ARG A 552 -13.95 -10.11 -17.13
CA ARG A 552 -14.50 -10.51 -18.43
C ARG A 552 -14.87 -9.26 -19.24
N LEU A 553 -14.40 -9.12 -20.48
CA LEU A 553 -14.98 -8.16 -21.40
C LEU A 553 -16.27 -8.77 -21.98
N SER A 554 -17.37 -8.06 -21.82
CA SER A 554 -18.63 -8.37 -22.50
C SER A 554 -18.68 -7.54 -23.79
N ASP A 555 -18.52 -8.20 -24.94
CA ASP A 555 -18.48 -7.54 -26.25
C ASP A 555 -19.89 -7.13 -26.72
N SER A 556 -20.47 -6.12 -26.07
CA SER A 556 -21.58 -5.32 -26.60
C SER A 556 -21.03 -4.29 -27.59
N LEU A 557 -20.65 -4.76 -28.77
CA LEU A 557 -19.91 -4.01 -29.79
C LEU A 557 -20.84 -3.16 -30.71
N ASP A 558 -20.23 -2.26 -31.49
CA ASP A 558 -20.79 -1.65 -32.72
C ASP A 558 -22.07 -0.79 -32.62
N THR A 559 -21.98 0.43 -32.05
CA THR A 559 -22.93 1.53 -32.42
C THR A 559 -22.46 2.98 -32.19
N LEU A 560 -21.23 3.24 -31.71
CA LEU A 560 -20.83 4.58 -31.21
C LEU A 560 -19.70 5.29 -32.00
N SER A 561 -19.62 5.05 -33.30
CA SER A 561 -18.56 5.63 -34.17
C SER A 561 -18.87 7.02 -34.76
N GLU A 562 -20.08 7.55 -34.61
CA GLU A 562 -20.50 8.79 -35.31
C GLU A 562 -20.74 10.02 -34.41
N ILE A 563 -20.75 9.91 -33.08
CA ILE A 563 -21.01 11.06 -32.19
C ILE A 563 -19.70 11.80 -31.84
N SER A 564 -19.00 12.28 -32.89
CA SER A 564 -17.73 13.00 -32.75
C SER A 564 -17.87 14.49 -32.42
N SER A 565 -18.92 14.89 -31.67
CA SER A 565 -19.05 16.25 -31.12
C SER A 565 -20.16 16.39 -30.05
N ASN A 566 -19.85 16.20 -28.77
CA ASN A 566 -20.35 17.08 -27.69
C ASN A 566 -19.66 16.87 -26.34
N LYS A 567 -19.92 17.79 -25.39
CA LYS A 567 -19.27 17.87 -24.06
C LYS A 567 -20.01 17.08 -22.97
N GLN A 568 -19.33 16.97 -21.82
CA GLN A 568 -19.82 16.63 -20.46
C GLN A 568 -19.88 15.15 -20.00
N ASN A 569 -19.10 14.93 -18.93
CA ASN A 569 -19.42 14.18 -17.71
C ASN A 569 -19.45 12.64 -17.66
N HIS A 570 -19.23 12.17 -16.42
CA HIS A 570 -19.23 10.80 -15.90
C HIS A 570 -17.97 9.94 -16.21
N SER A 571 -17.50 9.07 -15.31
CA SER A 571 -17.60 9.07 -13.83
C SER A 571 -16.55 8.09 -13.27
N TYR A 572 -15.84 8.45 -12.18
CA TYR A 572 -15.03 7.50 -11.41
C TYR A 572 -15.61 7.35 -10.00
N PRO A 573 -15.88 6.11 -9.51
CA PRO A 573 -16.43 5.87 -8.18
C PRO A 573 -15.36 5.97 -7.08
N GLY A 574 -14.77 7.16 -6.95
CA GLY A 574 -13.95 7.54 -5.80
C GLY A 574 -14.81 7.98 -4.61
N PHE A 575 -14.30 7.80 -3.39
CA PHE A 575 -14.97 8.23 -2.16
C PHE A 575 -15.08 9.77 -2.13
N ARG A 576 -16.25 10.34 -2.44
CA ARG A 576 -16.59 11.72 -2.06
C ARG A 576 -17.22 11.66 -0.65
N ARG A 577 -16.96 12.63 0.24
CA ARG A 577 -16.73 14.04 -0.08
C ARG A 577 -18.04 14.82 -0.08
N SER A 578 -18.98 14.48 0.80
CA SER A 578 -20.16 15.31 1.08
C SER A 578 -19.69 16.54 1.85
N PHE A 579 -19.55 17.67 1.16
CA PHE A 579 -19.17 18.94 1.76
C PHE A 579 -20.39 19.56 2.46
N SER A 580 -20.43 19.47 3.79
CA SER A 580 -21.47 20.10 4.62
C SER A 580 -20.83 21.10 5.58
N THR A 581 -20.38 22.22 5.02
CA THR A 581 -19.84 23.36 5.76
C THR A 581 -20.99 24.22 6.30
N THR A 582 -21.42 23.98 7.54
CA THR A 582 -22.34 24.90 8.23
C THR A 582 -21.56 25.96 9.00
N SER A 583 -21.55 27.18 8.48
CA SER A 583 -20.87 28.35 9.06
C SER A 583 -21.36 28.72 10.45
N ALA A 584 -20.49 29.38 11.23
CA ALA A 584 -20.71 29.66 12.64
C ALA A 584 -21.75 30.76 12.93
N SER A 585 -22.41 30.66 14.10
CA SER A 585 -22.57 31.82 15.01
C SER A 585 -22.95 31.38 16.42
N SER A 586 -22.46 32.10 17.41
CA SER A 586 -22.90 32.02 18.82
C SER A 586 -24.32 32.56 18.99
N GLN A 587 -25.13 31.96 19.88
CA GLN A 587 -25.62 32.67 21.09
C GLN A 587 -26.44 31.80 22.07
N LYS A 588 -26.05 31.91 23.34
CA LYS A 588 -26.80 31.86 24.61
C LYS A 588 -28.21 31.24 24.69
N GLU A 589 -28.33 30.38 25.70
CA GLU A 589 -29.38 30.35 26.74
C GLU A 589 -30.87 30.30 26.34
N ILE A 590 -31.57 29.25 26.78
CA ILE A 590 -32.43 29.37 27.98
C ILE A 590 -32.78 27.99 28.55
N ASN A 591 -32.76 27.88 29.88
CA ASN A 591 -33.23 26.70 30.61
C ASN A 591 -34.76 26.60 30.58
N ARG A 592 -35.30 25.40 30.37
CA ARG A 592 -36.43 24.90 31.18
C ARG A 592 -36.44 23.37 31.27
N ARG A 593 -36.13 22.87 32.47
CA ARG A 593 -36.40 21.48 32.87
C ARG A 593 -37.90 21.30 33.05
N ASN A 594 -38.40 20.11 32.73
CA ASN A 594 -39.40 19.44 33.56
C ASN A 594 -39.18 17.92 33.43
N ALA A 595 -39.58 17.17 34.45
CA ALA A 595 -39.21 15.76 34.64
C ALA A 595 -40.41 14.93 35.10
N PHE A 596 -40.23 13.61 35.13
CA PHE A 596 -41.22 12.60 35.54
C PHE A 596 -42.44 12.47 34.60
N ALA A 597 -43.16 11.34 34.55
CA ALA A 597 -43.06 10.12 35.35
C ALA A 597 -43.11 8.83 34.49
N LYS A 598 -42.80 7.70 35.11
CA LYS A 598 -42.93 6.35 34.53
C LYS A 598 -44.41 5.95 34.38
N THR A 599 -44.73 5.12 33.38
CA THR A 599 -45.67 4.01 33.58
C THR A 599 -45.38 2.88 32.59
N LYS A 600 -45.30 1.64 33.10
CA LYS A 600 -45.27 0.43 32.25
C LYS A 600 -46.70 0.01 31.94
N THR A 601 -46.98 -0.37 30.70
CA THR A 601 -47.92 -1.45 30.41
C THR A 601 -47.29 -2.37 29.37
N THR A 602 -47.32 -3.67 29.65
CA THR A 602 -46.73 -4.72 28.82
C THR A 602 -47.80 -5.35 27.95
N LEU A 603 -47.50 -5.60 26.67
CA LEU A 603 -48.24 -6.59 25.90
C LEU A 603 -47.27 -7.42 25.06
N ARG A 604 -47.26 -8.73 25.30
CA ARG A 604 -46.46 -9.69 24.54
C ARG A 604 -46.97 -9.77 23.10
N ARG A 605 -46.06 -9.85 22.13
CA ARG A 605 -46.18 -10.80 21.03
C ARG A 605 -44.89 -11.61 20.93
N SER A 606 -45.05 -12.92 21.01
CA SER A 606 -43.98 -13.89 20.77
C SER A 606 -43.94 -14.18 19.28
N TRP A 607 -42.76 -14.10 18.66
CA TRP A 607 -42.46 -14.78 17.41
C TRP A 607 -41.23 -15.66 17.60
N SER A 608 -41.49 -16.97 17.71
CA SER A 608 -40.49 -18.01 17.61
C SER A 608 -40.18 -18.28 16.14
N SER A 609 -38.92 -18.15 15.74
CA SER A 609 -38.36 -18.84 14.57
C SER A 609 -37.17 -19.69 15.03
N SER A 610 -37.05 -20.89 14.46
CA SER A 610 -36.18 -21.95 14.98
C SER A 610 -34.75 -21.87 14.45
N THR A 611 -33.84 -22.42 15.25
CA THR A 611 -32.44 -22.69 14.88
C THR A 611 -32.28 -23.52 13.62
N THR A 612 -31.33 -23.12 12.78
CA THR A 612 -30.43 -24.04 12.08
C THR A 612 -29.01 -23.52 12.25
N ALA A 613 -28.19 -24.26 13.00
CA ALA A 613 -26.76 -24.02 13.13
C ALA A 613 -26.00 -24.93 12.17
N GLY A 614 -25.09 -24.38 11.35
CA GLY A 614 -24.20 -25.20 10.53
C GLY A 614 -23.53 -24.48 9.36
N GLY A 615 -22.20 -24.31 9.46
CA GLY A 615 -21.29 -24.45 8.32
C GLY A 615 -21.11 -23.28 7.33
N LEU A 616 -19.84 -22.90 7.16
CA LEU A 616 -19.21 -22.25 5.98
C LEU A 616 -19.64 -20.80 5.61
N GLU A 617 -18.61 -19.95 5.47
CA GLU A 617 -18.48 -18.78 4.59
C GLU A 617 -19.76 -17.99 4.21
N GLY A 618 -20.51 -17.53 5.22
CA GLY A 618 -21.68 -16.68 5.04
C GLY A 618 -21.36 -15.29 4.48
N THR A 619 -21.51 -15.11 3.16
CA THR A 619 -21.39 -13.80 2.51
C THR A 619 -22.52 -12.88 2.98
N VAL A 620 -22.17 -11.72 3.56
CA VAL A 620 -23.16 -10.74 4.05
C VAL A 620 -23.98 -10.17 2.89
N LYS A 621 -25.31 -10.24 3.01
CA LYS A 621 -26.26 -9.65 2.05
C LYS A 621 -27.27 -8.72 2.73
N LEU A 622 -27.76 -7.74 1.99
CA LEU A 622 -28.83 -6.83 2.42
C LEU A 622 -30.20 -7.47 2.21
N HIS A 623 -31.07 -7.31 3.19
CA HIS A 623 -32.44 -7.82 3.20
C HIS A 623 -33.38 -6.86 3.93
N GLU A 624 -34.70 -7.03 3.80
CA GLU A 624 -35.68 -6.26 4.58
C GLU A 624 -35.48 -6.46 6.08
N GLY A 625 -35.54 -5.37 6.85
CA GLY A 625 -35.12 -5.31 8.25
C GLY A 625 -33.66 -4.91 8.47
N SER A 626 -32.80 -4.91 7.43
CA SER A 626 -31.42 -4.43 7.56
C SER A 626 -31.37 -2.95 7.95
N GLN A 627 -30.67 -2.63 9.04
CA GLN A 627 -30.37 -1.24 9.40
C GLN A 627 -29.17 -0.72 8.59
N VAL A 628 -29.34 0.41 7.91
CA VAL A 628 -28.36 1.00 6.98
C VAL A 628 -28.18 2.50 7.20
N LEU A 629 -27.00 3.02 6.87
CA LEU A 629 -26.70 4.45 6.87
C LEU A 629 -26.88 5.03 5.45
N LEU A 630 -27.71 6.07 5.32
CA LEU A 630 -27.95 6.77 4.06
C LEU A 630 -26.81 7.78 3.78
N THR A 631 -25.94 7.45 2.84
CA THR A 631 -24.66 8.15 2.57
C THR A 631 -24.81 9.63 2.17
N SER A 632 -26.00 10.04 1.68
CA SER A 632 -26.26 11.44 1.30
C SER A 632 -26.64 12.35 2.47
N SER A 633 -26.97 11.81 3.65
CA SER A 633 -27.44 12.61 4.79
C SER A 633 -26.96 12.10 6.16
N ASN A 634 -26.20 11.01 6.20
CA ASN A 634 -25.80 10.28 7.41
C ASN A 634 -26.99 9.92 8.34
N GLU A 635 -28.20 9.78 7.77
CA GLU A 635 -29.37 9.30 8.52
C GLU A 635 -29.36 7.77 8.62
N MET A 636 -29.64 7.26 9.81
CA MET A 636 -29.93 5.84 10.00
C MET A 636 -31.33 5.50 9.50
N ALA A 637 -31.45 4.39 8.78
CA ALA A 637 -32.69 3.89 8.23
C ALA A 637 -32.81 2.37 8.34
N THR A 638 -34.03 1.86 8.27
CA THR A 638 -34.33 0.43 8.13
C THR A 638 -34.75 0.14 6.69
N VAL A 639 -34.21 -0.89 6.06
CA VAL A 639 -34.69 -1.39 4.76
C VAL A 639 -36.08 -2.00 4.95
N ARG A 640 -37.07 -1.54 4.17
CA ARG A 640 -38.47 -1.97 4.20
C ARG A 640 -38.99 -2.49 2.87
N TYR A 641 -38.15 -2.43 1.83
CA TYR A 641 -38.40 -2.94 0.49
C TYR A 641 -37.06 -3.18 -0.22
N VAL A 642 -36.93 -4.30 -0.93
CA VAL A 642 -35.81 -4.56 -1.86
C VAL A 642 -36.39 -5.08 -3.18
N GLY A 643 -36.19 -4.37 -4.29
CA GLY A 643 -36.67 -4.83 -5.60
C GLY A 643 -36.74 -3.78 -6.71
N PRO A 644 -37.32 -4.12 -7.88
CA PRO A 644 -37.45 -3.25 -9.04
C PRO A 644 -38.59 -2.22 -8.89
N THR A 645 -38.46 -1.04 -9.51
CA THR A 645 -39.50 0.00 -9.44
C THR A 645 -39.97 0.49 -10.81
N ASP A 646 -41.25 0.86 -10.86
CA ASP A 646 -41.97 1.22 -12.09
C ASP A 646 -41.51 2.57 -12.67
N PHE A 647 -40.79 3.36 -11.86
CA PHE A 647 -40.22 4.65 -12.25
C PHE A 647 -38.75 4.58 -12.71
N ALA A 648 -38.02 3.47 -12.45
CA ALA A 648 -36.62 3.33 -12.88
C ALA A 648 -36.07 1.89 -12.76
N SER A 649 -35.51 1.37 -13.86
CA SER A 649 -35.00 0.00 -14.00
C SER A 649 -33.89 -0.42 -13.01
N GLY A 650 -33.91 -1.69 -12.58
CA GLY A 650 -32.95 -2.30 -11.66
C GLY A 650 -33.32 -2.13 -10.18
N ILE A 651 -32.50 -2.66 -9.28
CA ILE A 651 -32.84 -2.75 -7.85
C ILE A 651 -32.82 -1.38 -7.14
N TRP A 652 -33.84 -1.16 -6.31
CA TRP A 652 -33.97 -0.08 -5.34
C TRP A 652 -34.17 -0.63 -3.94
N LEU A 653 -33.79 0.18 -2.95
CA LEU A 653 -34.07 -0.01 -1.54
C LEU A 653 -35.10 1.02 -1.10
N GLY A 654 -36.23 0.55 -0.58
CA GLY A 654 -37.15 1.40 0.19
C GLY A 654 -36.69 1.45 1.64
N LEU A 655 -36.53 2.66 2.17
CA LEU A 655 -35.96 2.93 3.49
C LEU A 655 -36.95 3.70 4.36
N GLU A 656 -37.14 3.26 5.60
CA GLU A 656 -37.79 4.02 6.67
C GLU A 656 -36.70 4.66 7.54
N LEU A 657 -36.54 5.98 7.44
CA LEU A 657 -35.58 6.75 8.24
C LEU A 657 -35.98 6.78 9.72
N ARG A 658 -35.03 7.02 10.63
CA ARG A 658 -35.35 7.27 12.05
C ARG A 658 -36.00 8.64 12.30
N SER A 659 -35.93 9.59 11.36
CA SER A 659 -36.45 10.96 11.50
C SER A 659 -37.31 11.40 10.31
N ALA A 660 -38.10 12.47 10.48
CA ALA A 660 -39.05 12.99 9.49
C ALA A 660 -38.38 13.76 8.31
N LYS A 661 -37.33 13.19 7.71
CA LYS A 661 -36.51 13.74 6.62
C LYS A 661 -36.66 12.98 5.29
N GLY A 662 -37.61 12.04 5.24
CA GLY A 662 -37.97 11.29 4.04
C GLY A 662 -38.78 12.13 3.06
N LYS A 663 -39.12 11.54 1.91
CA LYS A 663 -39.86 12.16 0.82
C LYS A 663 -41.27 11.58 0.61
N ASN A 664 -41.60 10.47 1.28
CA ASN A 664 -42.90 9.80 1.17
C ASN A 664 -43.23 9.00 2.45
N ASP A 665 -44.28 8.17 2.37
CA ASP A 665 -44.77 7.24 3.38
C ASP A 665 -44.55 5.75 2.96
N GLY A 666 -43.72 5.52 1.95
CA GLY A 666 -43.53 4.24 1.26
C GLY A 666 -44.27 4.09 -0.08
N ALA A 667 -45.07 5.08 -0.50
CA ALA A 667 -45.62 5.16 -1.86
C ALA A 667 -44.83 6.11 -2.80
N VAL A 668 -44.86 5.83 -4.11
CA VAL A 668 -44.34 6.70 -5.18
C VAL A 668 -45.28 6.60 -6.39
N GLY A 669 -45.94 7.72 -6.73
CA GLY A 669 -47.10 7.69 -7.61
C GLY A 669 -48.24 6.84 -7.00
N ASP A 670 -49.02 6.18 -7.84
CA ASP A 670 -50.13 5.32 -7.39
C ASP A 670 -49.68 3.98 -6.76
N LYS A 671 -48.37 3.70 -6.75
CA LYS A 671 -47.81 2.42 -6.27
C LYS A 671 -47.19 2.53 -4.88
N ARG A 672 -47.64 1.66 -3.97
CA ARG A 672 -47.04 1.46 -2.65
C ARG A 672 -45.97 0.38 -2.71
N TYR A 673 -44.76 0.70 -2.25
CA TYR A 673 -43.62 -0.21 -2.16
C TYR A 673 -43.41 -0.71 -0.73
N PHE A 674 -43.69 0.14 0.27
CA PHE A 674 -43.72 -0.20 1.69
C PHE A 674 -44.67 0.72 2.47
N THR A 675 -44.70 0.59 3.78
CA THR A 675 -45.49 1.45 4.68
C THR A 675 -44.61 1.95 5.82
N CYS A 676 -44.53 3.27 5.96
CA CYS A 676 -43.93 3.96 7.10
C CYS A 676 -44.78 5.20 7.46
N LYS A 677 -44.31 6.02 8.40
CA LYS A 677 -44.93 7.32 8.70
C LYS A 677 -44.75 8.31 7.51
N PRO A 678 -45.66 9.28 7.33
CA PRO A 678 -45.46 10.36 6.35
C PRO A 678 -44.15 11.11 6.60
N ASN A 679 -43.39 11.36 5.53
CA ASN A 679 -42.04 11.95 5.54
C ASN A 679 -40.97 11.12 6.27
N TYR A 680 -41.15 9.80 6.43
CA TYR A 680 -40.10 8.88 6.90
C TYR A 680 -39.57 7.98 5.78
N GLY A 681 -40.29 7.86 4.67
CA GLY A 681 -39.95 6.96 3.56
C GLY A 681 -39.06 7.63 2.52
N VAL A 682 -38.08 6.89 2.00
CA VAL A 682 -37.31 7.28 0.80
C VAL A 682 -36.92 6.03 0.00
N LEU A 683 -36.88 6.12 -1.33
CA LEU A 683 -36.38 5.05 -2.20
C LEU A 683 -35.03 5.48 -2.77
N VAL A 684 -34.02 4.61 -2.69
CA VAL A 684 -32.64 4.87 -3.15
C VAL A 684 -32.02 3.66 -3.84
N ARG A 685 -30.96 3.89 -4.63
CA ARG A 685 -30.13 2.79 -5.16
C ARG A 685 -29.24 2.18 -4.06
N PRO A 686 -28.90 0.88 -4.13
CA PRO A 686 -27.98 0.23 -3.19
C PRO A 686 -26.62 0.93 -3.00
N SER A 687 -26.12 1.61 -4.04
CA SER A 687 -24.88 2.40 -3.98
C SER A 687 -24.96 3.64 -3.09
N ARG A 688 -26.16 4.09 -2.68
CA ARG A 688 -26.36 5.22 -1.76
C ARG A 688 -26.47 4.83 -0.29
N VAL A 689 -26.43 3.54 0.06
CA VAL A 689 -26.40 3.10 1.47
C VAL A 689 -25.06 2.45 1.82
N THR A 690 -24.74 2.46 3.12
CA THR A 690 -23.74 1.56 3.69
C THR A 690 -24.33 0.72 4.80
N TYR A 691 -23.88 -0.52 4.90
CA TYR A 691 -24.20 -1.47 5.97
C TYR A 691 -22.89 -1.88 6.63
N ARG A 692 -22.72 -1.58 7.93
CA ARG A 692 -21.46 -1.81 8.67
C ARG A 692 -20.20 -1.27 7.94
N GLY A 693 -20.34 -0.15 7.25
CA GLY A 693 -19.28 0.50 6.46
C GLY A 693 -19.06 -0.05 5.04
N ILE A 694 -19.73 -1.13 4.64
CA ILE A 694 -19.68 -1.70 3.28
C ILE A 694 -20.78 -1.05 2.43
N SER A 695 -20.49 -0.62 1.20
CA SER A 695 -21.49 -0.06 0.28
C SER A 695 -22.53 -1.11 -0.12
N GLY A 696 -23.81 -0.75 -0.12
CA GLY A 696 -24.92 -1.68 -0.37
C GLY A 696 -24.90 -2.36 -1.73
N SER A 697 -24.27 -1.74 -2.75
CA SER A 697 -24.07 -2.38 -4.07
C SER A 697 -23.01 -3.48 -4.09
N LYS A 698 -22.41 -3.83 -2.93
CA LYS A 698 -21.57 -5.04 -2.75
C LYS A 698 -22.26 -6.14 -1.94
N LEU A 699 -23.53 -5.93 -1.56
CA LEU A 699 -24.29 -6.77 -0.63
C LEU A 699 -25.63 -7.23 -1.22
N ILE A 700 -25.83 -7.06 -2.53
CA ILE A 700 -27.03 -7.44 -3.26
C ILE A 700 -26.57 -8.09 -4.56
N ASP A 701 -27.14 -9.24 -4.88
CA ASP A 701 -26.95 -9.88 -6.18
C ASP A 701 -27.85 -9.16 -7.21
N GLU A 702 -27.38 -8.88 -8.42
CA GLU A 702 -28.18 -8.16 -9.44
C GLU A 702 -29.22 -9.07 -10.16
N ASN A 703 -29.72 -10.08 -9.44
CA ASN A 703 -30.57 -11.18 -9.95
C ASN A 703 -31.86 -11.43 -9.14
N CYS A 704 -32.29 -10.45 -8.33
CA CYS A 704 -33.57 -10.46 -7.60
C CYS A 704 -34.70 -9.78 -8.37
#